data_AF-M1W3N0-F1
#
_entry.id   AF-M1W3N0-F1
#
_cell.length_a   1.000
_cell.length_b   1.000
_cell.length_c   1.000
_cell.angle_alpha   90.00
_cell.angle_beta   90.00
_cell.angle_gamma   90.00
#
_symmetry.space_group_name_H-M   'P 1'
#
loop_
_entity.id
_entity.type
_entity.pdbx_description
1 polymer ?
#
loop_
_entity_poly.entity_id
_entity_poly.type
_entity_poly.pdbx_seq_one_letter_code
_entity_poly.pdbx_strand_id
1 'polypeptide(L)'
;MASPSSTAAYLIGASQWSDEAESYLRHIVSNGAGHGDGGIPGTYPTTHFECSWILATLLQAGFHHDDIECEGFEGLVGILRASLEDEGGIIGFAPHTADVDDTAKAILALKLSGQHVSPDTMIKTFERRDHFTTFGTERDPSLTSNLHVLLCLLHQPAVSQYSSQIVKATRFICQMWWSNDYRVKDKWNLSHLYPSMLLAEALTRLILVMDSGELLDDIDSDLQCRLSISLFQACLRIMLDQSEDGSWDGSQEQTCYAILALSHARHVSFFDDLRHEIQTCMNRGVAWLRSSMLQPEDLPWTSKTAYNLAFVAEVYKVAALKAAHCKTSSKGEIGHSLPFASILGELEGHLRLVRQTALFAPLHDWQVRASLIESSFFVPLLQAQRLQIYPREGSDVRDDKYLSIIPFTWVGCNNRARTFASASWMYDMMMLSLLGYQTDEFIEAVAGPAFGQSKRLHNVIDRVFNGLHNKGCSLTSNGNMDCDTPNDLEEVSLTKFVKYVTNHESVCRSSSWDREQLVQECRTFLHAHATQLEDNARFASQKTGDVLNSPAQTYYDWVRTTGGNHVACAYSLAFSNCLVSANIGHGKEVYPTVVQKYLSNAIARHLTTMCRIYNDVGSILRDSNERNVNSIHFPEFSDCVGQEEKKKCLTQLGEYEHACLNLALRKLSQETSRRQTPSRIDFDSRKFSILRLFCDVTDLYDQLYVIRDLSTAIRVKGSS
;
A
#
# COMPACT_ATOMS: atom_id res chain seq x y z
N MET A 1 -5.82 39.24 -3.19
CA MET A 1 -5.54 38.04 -2.34
C MET A 1 -6.73 37.62 -1.47
N ALA A 2 -7.88 38.30 -1.51
CA ALA A 2 -9.12 37.84 -0.87
C ALA A 2 -8.96 37.40 0.60
N SER A 3 -8.16 38.11 1.41
CA SER A 3 -7.91 37.74 2.81
C SER A 3 -8.13 38.92 3.76
N PRO A 4 -9.17 38.89 4.61
CA PRO A 4 -9.48 39.99 5.53
C PRO A 4 -8.35 40.30 6.50
N SER A 5 -7.70 39.26 7.04
CA SER A 5 -6.56 39.44 7.96
C SER A 5 -5.37 40.12 7.29
N SER A 6 -5.07 39.80 6.03
CA SER A 6 -4.00 40.47 5.29
C SER A 6 -4.36 41.91 4.96
N THR A 7 -5.61 42.19 4.59
CA THR A 7 -6.08 43.56 4.31
C THR A 7 -6.05 44.43 5.57
N ALA A 8 -6.42 43.88 6.72
CA ALA A 8 -6.29 44.57 8.01
C ALA A 8 -4.82 44.86 8.37
N ALA A 9 -3.94 43.88 8.21
CA ALA A 9 -2.50 44.09 8.44
C ALA A 9 -1.90 45.15 7.50
N TYR A 10 -2.33 45.17 6.24
CA TYR A 10 -1.96 46.21 5.27
C TYR A 10 -2.39 47.60 5.77
N LEU A 11 -3.65 47.77 6.19
CA LEU A 11 -4.15 49.05 6.71
C LEU A 11 -3.39 49.53 7.96
N ILE A 12 -3.11 48.62 8.89
CA ILE A 12 -2.36 48.94 10.12
C ILE A 12 -0.94 49.42 9.80
N GLY A 13 -0.31 48.83 8.77
CA GLY A 13 1.06 49.16 8.36
C GLY A 13 1.18 50.24 7.29
N ALA A 14 0.07 50.71 6.71
CA ALA A 14 0.10 51.66 5.61
C ALA A 14 0.47 53.07 6.10
N SER A 15 1.34 53.76 5.35
CA SER A 15 1.70 55.16 5.64
C SER A 15 0.56 56.15 5.32
N GLN A 16 -0.37 55.74 4.45
CA GLN A 16 -1.60 56.44 4.14
C GLN A 16 -2.76 55.44 4.20
N TRP A 17 -3.85 55.82 4.84
CA TRP A 17 -5.03 54.99 4.96
C TRP A 17 -5.67 54.74 3.58
N SER A 18 -6.16 53.52 3.34
CA SER A 18 -6.81 53.14 2.09
C SER A 18 -8.30 52.93 2.32
N ASP A 19 -9.11 53.87 1.83
CA ASP A 19 -10.57 53.80 1.93
C ASP A 19 -11.14 52.57 1.22
N GLU A 20 -10.49 52.11 0.15
CA GLU A 20 -10.87 50.89 -0.58
C GLU A 20 -10.67 49.64 0.27
N ALA A 21 -9.51 49.50 0.93
CA ALA A 21 -9.22 48.39 1.83
C ALA A 21 -10.16 48.39 3.05
N GLU A 22 -10.47 49.57 3.60
CA GLU A 22 -11.45 49.69 4.69
C GLU A 22 -12.86 49.30 4.21
N SER A 23 -13.28 49.80 3.05
CA SER A 23 -14.57 49.46 2.45
C SER A 23 -14.72 47.96 2.25
N TYR A 24 -13.67 47.28 1.76
CA TYR A 24 -13.63 45.83 1.68
C TYR A 24 -13.85 45.14 3.04
N LEU A 25 -13.17 45.58 4.11
CA LEU A 25 -13.38 45.01 5.45
C LEU A 25 -14.79 45.26 5.98
N ARG A 26 -15.34 46.47 5.79
CA ARG A 26 -16.71 46.82 6.19
C ARG A 26 -17.76 46.02 5.44
N HIS A 27 -17.52 45.77 4.15
CA HIS A 27 -18.36 44.89 3.34
C HIS A 27 -18.37 43.48 3.91
N ILE A 28 -17.22 42.94 4.32
CA ILE A 28 -17.13 41.59 4.87
C ILE A 28 -17.80 41.46 6.24
N VAL A 29 -17.66 42.47 7.10
CA VAL A 29 -18.36 42.48 8.39
C VAL A 29 -19.87 42.45 8.16
N SER A 30 -20.38 43.20 7.19
CA SER A 30 -21.82 43.30 6.92
C SER A 30 -22.38 42.10 6.15
N ASN A 31 -21.64 41.62 5.14
CA ASN A 31 -22.14 40.71 4.10
C ASN A 31 -21.36 39.38 4.02
N GLY A 32 -20.33 39.20 4.85
CA GLY A 32 -19.63 37.92 4.98
C GLY A 32 -20.39 36.93 5.87
N ALA A 33 -19.80 35.75 6.09
CA ALA A 33 -20.45 34.65 6.81
C ALA A 33 -20.89 34.98 8.26
N GLY A 34 -20.30 36.00 8.90
CA GLY A 34 -20.72 36.47 10.23
C GLY A 34 -22.00 37.33 10.22
N HIS A 35 -22.46 37.81 9.07
CA HIS A 35 -23.71 38.59 8.96
C HIS A 35 -23.83 39.73 10.00
N GLY A 36 -22.73 40.42 10.29
CA GLY A 36 -22.69 41.52 11.26
C GLY A 36 -22.48 41.13 12.73
N ASP A 37 -22.34 39.85 13.07
CA ASP A 37 -22.12 39.38 14.45
C ASP A 37 -20.67 39.57 14.97
N GLY A 38 -19.77 40.04 14.10
CA GLY A 38 -18.35 40.23 14.38
C GLY A 38 -17.44 39.09 13.88
N GLY A 39 -18.02 37.98 13.41
CA GLY A 39 -17.32 36.89 12.74
C GLY A 39 -16.82 37.29 11.35
N ILE A 40 -15.57 36.94 11.04
CA ILE A 40 -14.92 37.27 9.76
C ILE A 40 -14.32 36.00 9.16
N PRO A 41 -14.63 35.65 7.90
CA PRO A 41 -14.05 34.49 7.24
C PRO A 41 -12.54 34.65 6.99
N GLY A 42 -11.81 33.53 6.91
CA GLY A 42 -10.38 33.54 6.60
C GLY A 42 -10.05 34.00 5.16
N THR A 43 -10.99 33.74 4.25
CA THR A 43 -10.91 34.03 2.81
C THR A 43 -12.26 34.59 2.33
N TYR A 44 -12.25 35.67 1.55
CA TYR A 44 -13.47 36.24 0.94
C TYR A 44 -13.14 37.17 -0.25
N PRO A 45 -13.84 37.08 -1.39
CA PRO A 45 -14.87 36.09 -1.70
C PRO A 45 -14.28 34.70 -2.02
N THR A 46 -15.15 33.71 -2.16
CA THR A 46 -14.87 32.32 -2.59
C THR A 46 -15.76 31.92 -3.78
N THR A 47 -16.21 32.91 -4.56
CA THR A 47 -17.29 32.77 -5.53
C THR A 47 -16.99 31.73 -6.61
N HIS A 48 -15.80 31.74 -7.22
CA HIS A 48 -15.48 30.79 -8.30
C HIS A 48 -15.39 29.36 -7.76
N PHE A 49 -14.81 29.19 -6.57
CA PHE A 49 -14.76 27.91 -5.86
C PHE A 49 -16.17 27.38 -5.61
N GLU A 50 -17.03 28.18 -4.98
CA GLU A 50 -18.40 27.78 -4.65
C GLU A 50 -19.20 27.43 -5.92
N CYS A 51 -19.16 28.29 -6.95
CA CYS A 51 -19.88 28.06 -8.21
C CYS A 51 -19.44 26.75 -8.88
N SER A 52 -18.13 26.52 -9.00
CA SER A 52 -17.59 25.34 -9.68
C SER A 52 -17.82 24.06 -8.89
N TRP A 53 -17.66 24.07 -7.56
CA TRP A 53 -17.94 22.91 -6.71
C TRP A 53 -19.42 22.54 -6.70
N ILE A 54 -20.32 23.52 -6.59
CA ILE A 54 -21.77 23.30 -6.59
C ILE A 54 -22.19 22.61 -7.90
N LEU A 55 -21.84 23.21 -9.04
CA LEU A 55 -22.25 22.72 -10.36
C LEU A 55 -21.66 21.34 -10.67
N ALA A 56 -20.33 21.18 -10.53
CA ALA A 56 -19.68 19.92 -10.84
C ALA A 56 -20.19 18.80 -9.93
N THR A 57 -20.30 19.01 -8.63
CA THR A 57 -20.71 17.96 -7.69
C THR A 57 -22.14 17.47 -7.94
N LEU A 58 -23.10 18.37 -8.21
CA LEU A 58 -24.47 17.97 -8.54
C LEU A 58 -24.53 17.18 -9.85
N LEU A 59 -23.92 17.69 -10.92
CA LEU A 59 -23.95 17.03 -12.23
C LEU A 59 -23.26 15.67 -12.20
N GLN A 60 -22.13 15.54 -11.50
CA GLN A 60 -21.41 14.28 -11.36
C GLN A 60 -22.16 13.24 -10.52
N ALA A 61 -23.01 13.69 -9.58
CA ALA A 61 -23.88 12.80 -8.80
C ALA A 61 -25.10 12.27 -9.59
N GLY A 62 -25.25 12.66 -10.87
CA GLY A 62 -26.31 12.20 -11.76
C GLY A 62 -27.56 13.08 -11.78
N PHE A 63 -27.46 14.34 -11.33
CA PHE A 63 -28.47 15.35 -11.66
C PHE A 63 -28.36 15.71 -13.14
N HIS A 64 -29.49 15.69 -13.84
CA HIS A 64 -29.56 16.13 -15.24
C HIS A 64 -29.90 17.62 -15.28
N HIS A 65 -29.68 18.29 -16.42
CA HIS A 65 -30.01 19.71 -16.59
C HIS A 65 -31.45 20.01 -16.15
N ASP A 66 -32.41 19.21 -16.62
CA ASP A 66 -33.83 19.32 -16.27
C ASP A 66 -34.13 19.16 -14.76
N ASP A 67 -33.25 18.51 -13.99
CA ASP A 67 -33.41 18.36 -12.53
C ASP A 67 -33.06 19.65 -11.77
N ILE A 68 -32.18 20.50 -12.33
CA ILE A 68 -31.57 21.65 -11.63
C ILE A 68 -31.69 22.98 -12.41
N GLU A 69 -32.36 22.97 -13.56
CA GLU A 69 -32.58 24.16 -14.39
C GLU A 69 -33.35 25.23 -13.61
N CYS A 70 -32.68 26.34 -13.35
CA CYS A 70 -33.24 27.52 -12.71
C CYS A 70 -32.37 28.74 -12.99
N GLU A 71 -32.86 29.94 -12.69
CA GLU A 71 -32.09 31.19 -12.84
C GLU A 71 -30.75 31.13 -12.07
N GLY A 72 -30.72 30.46 -10.91
CA GLY A 72 -29.49 30.24 -10.16
C GLY A 72 -28.47 29.40 -10.92
N PHE A 73 -28.89 28.31 -11.57
CA PHE A 73 -28.00 27.45 -12.36
C PHE A 73 -27.34 28.23 -13.50
N GLU A 74 -28.13 28.94 -14.31
CA GLU A 74 -27.62 29.78 -15.40
C GLU A 74 -26.73 30.90 -14.89
N GLY A 75 -27.06 31.49 -13.74
CA GLY A 75 -26.22 32.50 -13.07
C GLY A 75 -24.83 31.96 -12.70
N LEU A 76 -24.76 30.79 -12.07
CA LEU A 76 -23.48 30.16 -11.70
C LEU A 76 -22.64 29.82 -12.94
N VAL A 77 -23.27 29.26 -13.98
CA VAL A 77 -22.61 28.97 -15.27
C VAL A 77 -22.09 30.26 -15.93
N GLY A 78 -22.90 31.32 -15.91
CA GLY A 78 -22.53 32.63 -16.45
C GLY A 78 -21.34 33.25 -15.74
N ILE A 79 -21.30 33.17 -14.40
CA ILE A 79 -20.18 33.64 -13.58
C ILE A 79 -18.88 32.92 -13.98
N LEU A 80 -18.88 31.59 -14.01
CA LEU A 80 -17.66 30.83 -14.33
C LEU A 80 -17.16 31.10 -15.75
N ARG A 81 -18.07 31.21 -16.72
CA ARG A 81 -17.73 31.52 -18.11
C ARG A 81 -17.09 32.89 -18.23
N ALA A 82 -17.74 33.92 -17.68
CA ALA A 82 -17.23 35.28 -17.69
C ALA A 82 -15.85 35.36 -17.02
N SER A 83 -15.68 34.75 -15.84
CA SER A 83 -14.40 34.76 -15.14
C SER A 83 -13.28 34.09 -15.93
N LEU A 84 -13.53 32.95 -16.59
CA LEU A 84 -12.53 32.30 -17.43
C LEU A 84 -12.20 33.13 -18.68
N GLU A 85 -13.19 33.79 -19.29
CA GLU A 85 -12.97 34.68 -20.44
C GLU A 85 -12.14 35.92 -20.03
N ASP A 86 -12.49 36.55 -18.91
CA ASP A 86 -11.85 37.77 -18.40
C ASP A 86 -10.41 37.53 -17.89
N GLU A 87 -10.13 36.34 -17.33
CA GLU A 87 -8.81 35.99 -16.79
C GLU A 87 -7.95 35.13 -17.75
N GLY A 88 -8.34 35.08 -19.04
CA GLY A 88 -7.52 34.48 -20.09
C GLY A 88 -7.46 32.94 -20.06
N GLY A 89 -8.48 32.29 -19.51
CA GLY A 89 -8.68 30.84 -19.52
C GLY A 89 -8.19 30.11 -18.27
N ILE A 90 -7.76 30.82 -17.23
CA ILE A 90 -7.41 30.27 -15.92
C ILE A 90 -8.00 31.15 -14.81
N ILE A 91 -8.51 30.53 -13.75
CA ILE A 91 -9.09 31.23 -12.58
C ILE A 91 -8.62 30.58 -11.29
N GLY A 92 -8.84 31.25 -10.17
CA GLY A 92 -8.70 30.64 -8.84
C GLY A 92 -10.02 30.73 -8.08
N PHE A 93 -10.02 30.39 -6.79
CA PHE A 93 -11.19 30.50 -5.91
C PHE A 93 -11.89 31.87 -5.93
N ALA A 94 -11.16 32.93 -6.29
CA ALA A 94 -11.64 34.30 -6.49
C ALA A 94 -10.91 35.00 -7.66
N PRO A 95 -11.35 36.20 -8.09
CA PRO A 95 -10.64 36.95 -9.12
C PRO A 95 -9.16 37.18 -8.81
N HIS A 96 -8.29 36.99 -9.81
CA HIS A 96 -6.83 37.18 -9.74
C HIS A 96 -6.10 36.25 -8.76
N THR A 97 -6.65 35.05 -8.52
CA THR A 97 -6.05 34.04 -7.63
C THR A 97 -5.70 32.72 -8.33
N ALA A 98 -5.48 32.77 -9.65
CA ALA A 98 -5.35 31.60 -10.51
C ALA A 98 -4.56 30.41 -9.94
N ASP A 99 -5.19 29.24 -9.98
CA ASP A 99 -4.64 27.95 -9.59
C ASP A 99 -5.27 26.82 -10.41
N VAL A 100 -4.60 25.66 -10.45
CA VAL A 100 -5.06 24.54 -11.27
C VAL A 100 -6.29 23.83 -10.69
N ASP A 101 -6.51 23.92 -9.37
CA ASP A 101 -7.59 23.21 -8.67
C ASP A 101 -8.94 23.78 -9.09
N ASP A 102 -9.10 25.09 -8.88
CA ASP A 102 -10.29 25.85 -9.25
C ASP A 102 -10.45 25.95 -10.77
N THR A 103 -9.36 26.14 -11.53
CA THR A 103 -9.43 26.15 -12.99
C THR A 103 -9.97 24.83 -13.54
N ALA A 104 -9.41 23.69 -13.10
CA ALA A 104 -9.85 22.37 -13.58
C ALA A 104 -11.30 22.09 -13.20
N LYS A 105 -11.71 22.42 -11.98
CA LYS A 105 -13.10 22.22 -11.52
C LYS A 105 -14.08 23.13 -12.25
N ALA A 106 -13.71 24.37 -12.57
CA ALA A 106 -14.54 25.29 -13.34
C ALA A 106 -14.71 24.85 -14.80
N ILE A 107 -13.64 24.41 -15.47
CA ILE A 107 -13.72 23.85 -16.83
C ILE A 107 -14.62 22.60 -16.84
N LEU A 108 -14.47 21.73 -15.84
CA LEU A 108 -15.31 20.55 -15.67
C LEU A 108 -16.79 20.92 -15.45
N ALA A 109 -17.08 21.85 -14.55
CA ALA A 109 -18.44 22.33 -14.28
C ALA A 109 -19.10 22.89 -15.56
N LEU A 110 -18.39 23.73 -16.31
CA LEU A 110 -18.87 24.27 -17.58
C LEU A 110 -19.09 23.16 -18.61
N LYS A 111 -18.17 22.20 -18.70
CA LYS A 111 -18.28 21.06 -19.62
C LYS A 111 -19.51 20.20 -19.34
N LEU A 112 -19.76 19.90 -18.07
CA LEU A 112 -20.93 19.15 -17.63
C LEU A 112 -22.23 19.94 -17.82
N SER A 113 -22.16 21.27 -17.77
CA SER A 113 -23.28 22.18 -18.07
C SER A 113 -23.50 22.43 -19.58
N GLY A 114 -22.89 21.61 -20.45
CA GLY A 114 -23.06 21.68 -21.90
C GLY A 114 -22.25 22.78 -22.59
N GLN A 115 -21.37 23.49 -21.88
CA GLN A 115 -20.48 24.49 -22.46
C GLN A 115 -19.17 23.85 -22.93
N HIS A 116 -18.47 24.50 -23.86
CA HIS A 116 -17.17 24.05 -24.34
C HIS A 116 -16.07 25.03 -23.92
N VAL A 117 -15.13 24.56 -23.11
CA VAL A 117 -13.95 25.33 -22.70
C VAL A 117 -12.71 24.46 -22.89
N SER A 118 -11.70 24.99 -23.58
CA SER A 118 -10.44 24.28 -23.80
C SER A 118 -9.59 24.28 -22.52
N PRO A 119 -8.97 23.14 -22.14
CA PRO A 119 -8.01 23.07 -21.05
C PRO A 119 -6.60 23.55 -21.43
N ASP A 120 -6.35 24.00 -22.66
CA ASP A 120 -4.99 24.23 -23.15
C ASP A 120 -4.21 25.30 -22.36
N THR A 121 -4.87 26.38 -21.93
CA THR A 121 -4.21 27.41 -21.10
C THR A 121 -3.86 26.87 -19.71
N MET A 122 -4.77 26.08 -19.11
CA MET A 122 -4.51 25.39 -17.83
C MET A 122 -3.29 24.48 -17.96
N ILE A 123 -3.24 23.67 -19.02
CA ILE A 123 -2.11 22.77 -19.29
C ILE A 123 -0.81 23.57 -19.43
N LYS A 124 -0.80 24.57 -20.32
CA LYS A 124 0.37 25.42 -20.56
C LYS A 124 0.92 26.08 -19.29
N THR A 125 0.05 26.43 -18.36
CA THR A 125 0.40 27.19 -17.15
C THR A 125 0.90 26.29 -16.02
N PHE A 126 0.19 25.18 -15.77
CA PHE A 126 0.36 24.38 -14.56
C PHE A 126 1.05 23.03 -14.79
N GLU A 127 1.15 22.56 -16.04
CA GLU A 127 1.87 21.31 -16.34
C GLU A 127 3.35 21.43 -15.99
N ARG A 128 3.88 20.42 -15.30
CA ARG A 128 5.31 20.22 -15.06
C ARG A 128 5.74 18.85 -15.59
N ARG A 129 6.97 18.48 -15.28
CA ARG A 129 7.61 17.27 -15.80
C ARG A 129 6.80 16.01 -15.49
N ASP A 130 6.35 15.86 -14.25
CA ASP A 130 5.75 14.63 -13.71
C ASP A 130 4.34 14.81 -13.14
N HIS A 131 3.86 16.05 -12.98
CA HIS A 131 2.54 16.36 -12.42
C HIS A 131 2.09 17.77 -12.82
N PHE A 132 0.90 18.17 -12.37
CA PHE A 132 0.40 19.54 -12.43
C PHE A 132 0.55 20.21 -11.07
N THR A 133 1.12 21.42 -11.04
CA THR A 133 1.29 22.17 -9.80
C THR A 133 0.06 22.98 -9.46
N THR A 134 -0.38 23.04 -8.20
CA THR A 134 -1.55 23.85 -7.80
C THR A 134 -1.34 25.33 -8.14
N PHE A 135 -0.22 25.89 -7.71
CA PHE A 135 0.23 27.24 -8.07
C PHE A 135 1.50 27.17 -8.92
N GLY A 136 1.83 28.25 -9.64
CA GLY A 136 2.98 28.29 -10.55
C GLY A 136 4.32 27.86 -9.92
N THR A 137 4.49 28.09 -8.60
CA THR A 137 5.57 27.53 -7.78
C THR A 137 5.00 26.90 -6.51
N GLU A 138 5.28 25.62 -6.28
CA GLU A 138 4.92 24.95 -5.03
C GLU A 138 6.00 23.96 -4.59
N ARG A 139 6.07 23.70 -3.29
CA ARG A 139 7.06 22.78 -2.70
C ARG A 139 6.51 21.36 -2.58
N ASP A 140 5.28 21.25 -2.10
CA ASP A 140 4.58 19.99 -1.90
C ASP A 140 3.43 19.91 -2.91
N PRO A 141 3.40 18.89 -3.79
CA PRO A 141 2.36 18.78 -4.81
C PRO A 141 1.02 18.36 -4.21
N SER A 142 -0.08 18.76 -4.86
CA SER A 142 -1.45 18.43 -4.45
C SER A 142 -1.98 17.18 -5.16
N LEU A 143 -2.46 16.21 -4.40
CA LEU A 143 -3.13 15.03 -4.96
C LEU A 143 -4.50 15.42 -5.53
N THR A 144 -5.28 16.23 -4.80
CA THR A 144 -6.64 16.60 -5.23
C THR A 144 -6.62 17.48 -6.47
N SER A 145 -5.61 18.34 -6.62
CA SER A 145 -5.47 19.17 -7.83
C SER A 145 -5.14 18.36 -9.07
N ASN A 146 -4.31 17.32 -8.94
CA ASN A 146 -4.07 16.40 -10.06
C ASN A 146 -5.30 15.53 -10.36
N LEU A 147 -6.11 15.19 -9.36
CA LEU A 147 -7.40 14.51 -9.55
C LEU A 147 -8.41 15.38 -10.30
N HIS A 148 -8.52 16.67 -9.97
CA HIS A 148 -9.37 17.60 -10.71
C HIS A 148 -8.89 17.80 -12.15
N VAL A 149 -7.58 17.92 -12.37
CA VAL A 149 -7.00 17.97 -13.73
C VAL A 149 -7.37 16.71 -14.50
N LEU A 150 -7.17 15.52 -13.92
CA LEU A 150 -7.51 14.26 -14.57
C LEU A 150 -9.00 14.22 -14.95
N LEU A 151 -9.90 14.59 -14.03
CA LEU A 151 -11.34 14.67 -14.31
C LEU A 151 -11.65 15.66 -15.43
N CYS A 152 -11.06 16.86 -15.41
CA CYS A 152 -11.22 17.87 -16.45
C CYS A 152 -10.84 17.34 -17.83
N LEU A 153 -9.69 16.65 -17.94
CA LEU A 153 -9.20 16.09 -19.21
C LEU A 153 -10.05 14.92 -19.72
N LEU A 154 -10.51 14.03 -18.84
CA LEU A 154 -11.35 12.87 -19.18
C LEU A 154 -12.78 13.23 -19.64
N HIS A 155 -13.19 14.48 -19.46
CA HIS A 155 -14.48 14.98 -19.93
C HIS A 155 -14.37 15.81 -21.21
N GLN A 156 -13.17 16.01 -21.76
CA GLN A 156 -13.01 16.70 -23.03
C GLN A 156 -13.54 15.86 -24.21
N PRO A 157 -14.09 16.47 -25.27
CA PRO A 157 -14.61 15.73 -26.43
C PRO A 157 -13.56 14.87 -27.15
N ALA A 158 -12.31 15.34 -27.20
CA ALA A 158 -11.20 14.64 -27.86
C ALA A 158 -10.17 14.18 -26.81
N VAL A 159 -10.54 13.21 -25.99
CA VAL A 159 -9.72 12.74 -24.85
C VAL A 159 -8.32 12.29 -25.30
N SER A 160 -8.24 11.60 -26.44
CA SER A 160 -6.98 11.15 -27.05
C SER A 160 -5.97 12.28 -27.35
N GLN A 161 -6.42 13.52 -27.59
CA GLN A 161 -5.52 14.68 -27.76
C GLN A 161 -4.68 14.95 -26.50
N TYR A 162 -5.21 14.58 -25.34
CA TYR A 162 -4.61 14.83 -24.04
C TYR A 162 -4.02 13.57 -23.39
N SER A 163 -3.79 12.49 -24.17
CA SER A 163 -3.34 11.20 -23.64
C SER A 163 -2.08 11.33 -22.78
N SER A 164 -1.09 12.11 -23.23
CA SER A 164 0.17 12.31 -22.50
C SER A 164 -0.03 12.98 -21.13
N GLN A 165 -0.94 13.96 -21.03
CA GLN A 165 -1.29 14.65 -19.80
C GLN A 165 -2.11 13.75 -18.87
N ILE A 166 -3.01 12.95 -19.43
CA ILE A 166 -3.85 11.99 -18.68
C ILE A 166 -2.97 10.90 -18.07
N VAL A 167 -2.06 10.29 -18.85
CA VAL A 167 -1.11 9.29 -18.36
C VAL A 167 -0.20 9.88 -17.28
N LYS A 168 0.28 11.12 -17.48
CA LYS A 168 1.09 11.84 -16.49
C LYS A 168 0.35 12.02 -15.17
N ALA A 169 -0.84 12.60 -15.19
CA ALA A 169 -1.65 12.81 -13.99
C ALA A 169 -1.98 11.48 -13.31
N THR A 170 -2.40 10.47 -14.07
CA THR A 170 -2.71 9.11 -13.56
C THR A 170 -1.50 8.48 -12.86
N ARG A 171 -0.31 8.57 -13.48
CA ARG A 171 0.93 8.04 -12.90
C ARG A 171 1.29 8.76 -11.59
N PHE A 172 1.17 10.08 -11.56
CA PHE A 172 1.40 10.87 -10.35
C PHE A 172 0.42 10.47 -9.23
N ILE A 173 -0.88 10.40 -9.53
CA ILE A 173 -1.94 10.02 -8.59
C ILE A 173 -1.68 8.62 -8.01
N CYS A 174 -1.41 7.65 -8.88
CA CYS A 174 -1.13 6.27 -8.47
C CYS A 174 0.16 6.19 -7.65
N GLN A 175 1.20 6.98 -7.98
CA GLN A 175 2.46 7.00 -7.23
C GLN A 175 2.29 7.61 -5.83
N MET A 176 1.50 8.69 -5.72
CA MET A 176 1.14 9.31 -4.44
C MET A 176 0.37 8.32 -3.57
N TRP A 177 -0.61 7.61 -4.12
CA TRP A 177 -1.35 6.57 -3.40
C TRP A 177 -0.42 5.40 -3.01
N TRP A 178 0.37 4.90 -3.96
CA TRP A 178 1.27 3.75 -3.79
C TRP A 178 2.25 3.93 -2.62
N SER A 179 2.77 5.13 -2.46
CA SER A 179 3.80 5.45 -1.47
C SER A 179 3.25 5.95 -0.14
N ASN A 180 1.96 6.29 -0.07
CA ASN A 180 1.36 6.84 1.14
C ASN A 180 1.06 5.75 2.17
N ASP A 181 1.44 6.00 3.41
CA ASP A 181 1.22 5.11 4.53
C ASP A 181 -0.04 5.53 5.32
N TYR A 182 -0.87 4.54 5.68
CA TYR A 182 -2.12 4.69 6.41
C TYR A 182 -3.23 5.39 5.60
N ARG A 183 -3.59 6.64 5.95
CA ARG A 183 -4.71 7.38 5.37
C ARG A 183 -4.15 8.48 4.46
N VAL A 184 -4.44 8.38 3.16
CA VAL A 184 -4.00 9.36 2.16
C VAL A 184 -4.72 10.69 2.41
N LYS A 185 -3.94 11.77 2.52
CA LYS A 185 -4.44 13.12 2.79
C LYS A 185 -3.93 14.07 1.73
N ASP A 186 -4.62 15.19 1.63
CA ASP A 186 -4.20 16.33 0.84
C ASP A 186 -4.09 17.58 1.72
N LYS A 187 -3.34 18.59 1.26
CA LYS A 187 -3.10 19.83 2.00
C LYS A 187 -4.30 20.78 1.99
N TRP A 188 -5.30 20.56 1.14
CA TRP A 188 -6.47 21.44 1.00
C TRP A 188 -7.70 20.99 1.80
N ASN A 189 -7.72 19.74 2.28
CA ASN A 189 -8.81 19.17 3.06
C ASN A 189 -8.28 18.27 4.20
N LEU A 190 -8.78 18.47 5.42
CA LEU A 190 -8.39 17.71 6.62
C LEU A 190 -8.89 16.27 6.60
N SER A 191 -9.96 15.99 5.86
CA SER A 191 -10.48 14.64 5.68
C SER A 191 -9.67 13.86 4.66
N HIS A 192 -9.28 12.65 5.04
CA HIS A 192 -8.71 11.66 4.13
C HIS A 192 -9.73 11.08 3.14
N LEU A 193 -11.02 11.27 3.40
CA LEU A 193 -12.10 10.77 2.54
C LEU A 193 -12.33 11.67 1.33
N TYR A 194 -11.98 12.95 1.41
CA TYR A 194 -12.06 13.87 0.27
C TYR A 194 -11.17 13.43 -0.92
N PRO A 195 -9.84 13.22 -0.76
CA PRO A 195 -9.02 12.70 -1.85
C PRO A 195 -9.42 11.28 -2.26
N SER A 196 -9.92 10.44 -1.35
CA SER A 196 -10.39 9.09 -1.66
C SER A 196 -11.63 9.09 -2.55
N MET A 197 -12.57 10.03 -2.32
CA MET A 197 -13.74 10.24 -3.16
C MET A 197 -13.34 10.68 -4.57
N LEU A 198 -12.49 11.71 -4.68
CA LEU A 198 -12.01 12.20 -5.97
C LEU A 198 -11.21 11.12 -6.73
N LEU A 199 -10.43 10.29 -6.02
CA LEU A 199 -9.74 9.15 -6.62
C LEU A 199 -10.73 8.13 -7.19
N ALA A 200 -11.73 7.76 -6.40
CA ALA A 200 -12.77 6.81 -6.83
C ALA A 200 -13.49 7.31 -8.08
N GLU A 201 -13.84 8.59 -8.09
CA GLU A 201 -14.48 9.27 -9.20
C GLU A 201 -13.59 9.31 -10.47
N ALA A 202 -12.37 9.83 -10.35
CA ALA A 202 -11.46 10.02 -11.48
C ALA A 202 -11.02 8.69 -12.11
N LEU A 203 -10.66 7.70 -11.29
CA LEU A 203 -10.21 6.40 -11.81
C LEU A 203 -11.37 5.57 -12.38
N THR A 204 -12.58 5.67 -11.82
CA THR A 204 -13.78 5.05 -12.43
C THR A 204 -14.05 5.67 -13.81
N ARG A 205 -13.94 7.00 -13.94
CA ARG A 205 -14.08 7.66 -15.24
C ARG A 205 -12.98 7.25 -16.23
N LEU A 206 -11.74 7.12 -15.78
CA LEU A 206 -10.63 6.66 -16.63
C LEU A 206 -10.88 5.23 -17.15
N ILE A 207 -11.31 4.32 -16.28
CA ILE A 207 -11.66 2.95 -16.66
C ILE A 207 -12.78 2.93 -17.70
N LEU A 208 -13.80 3.79 -17.57
CA LEU A 208 -14.86 3.91 -18.57
C LEU A 208 -14.33 4.33 -19.94
N VAL A 209 -13.37 5.26 -20.00
CA VAL A 209 -12.70 5.68 -21.25
C VAL A 209 -11.85 4.54 -21.83
N MET A 210 -11.14 3.80 -20.99
CA MET A 210 -10.37 2.62 -21.41
C MET A 210 -11.26 1.52 -22.01
N ASP A 211 -12.41 1.26 -21.40
CA ASP A 211 -13.39 0.27 -21.87
C ASP A 211 -14.03 0.67 -23.23
N SER A 212 -14.06 1.96 -23.59
CA SER A 212 -14.47 2.39 -24.93
C SER A 212 -13.37 2.24 -25.99
N GLY A 213 -12.19 1.75 -25.61
CA GLY A 213 -11.04 1.54 -26.48
C GLY A 213 -10.11 2.75 -26.63
N GLU A 214 -10.42 3.87 -25.97
CA GLU A 214 -9.53 5.05 -25.95
C GLU A 214 -8.52 4.93 -24.81
N LEU A 215 -7.29 5.42 -24.98
CA LEU A 215 -6.21 5.42 -23.98
C LEU A 215 -5.71 4.05 -23.49
N LEU A 216 -6.31 2.93 -23.90
CA LEU A 216 -5.94 1.60 -23.41
C LEU A 216 -4.47 1.26 -23.71
N ASP A 217 -4.00 1.59 -24.91
CA ASP A 217 -2.61 1.36 -25.33
C ASP A 217 -1.62 2.38 -24.73
N ASP A 218 -2.11 3.54 -24.27
CA ASP A 218 -1.29 4.58 -23.63
C ASP A 218 -0.96 4.23 -22.16
N ILE A 219 -1.75 3.36 -21.54
CA ILE A 219 -1.62 2.97 -20.12
C ILE A 219 -1.04 1.57 -20.03
N ASP A 220 0.25 1.52 -19.67
CA ASP A 220 0.98 0.26 -19.49
C ASP A 220 0.40 -0.64 -18.38
N SER A 221 0.71 -1.93 -18.44
CA SER A 221 0.18 -2.96 -17.51
C SER A 221 0.53 -2.69 -16.03
N ASP A 222 1.70 -2.11 -15.73
CA ASP A 222 2.07 -1.73 -14.35
C ASP A 222 1.13 -0.62 -13.85
N LEU A 223 0.87 0.41 -14.67
CA LEU A 223 -0.05 1.48 -14.33
C LEU A 223 -1.50 0.97 -14.22
N GLN A 224 -1.92 0.02 -15.05
CA GLN A 224 -3.23 -0.66 -14.93
C GLN A 224 -3.38 -1.40 -13.59
N CYS A 225 -2.32 -2.06 -13.11
CA CYS A 225 -2.32 -2.68 -11.79
C CYS A 225 -2.39 -1.63 -10.68
N ARG A 226 -1.54 -0.59 -10.75
CA ARG A 226 -1.49 0.47 -9.72
C ARG A 226 -2.78 1.27 -9.61
N LEU A 227 -3.43 1.61 -10.72
CA LEU A 227 -4.73 2.29 -10.69
C LEU A 227 -5.81 1.40 -10.08
N SER A 228 -5.78 0.09 -10.37
CA SER A 228 -6.75 -0.87 -9.82
C SER A 228 -6.56 -1.04 -8.31
N ILE A 229 -5.31 -1.17 -7.86
CA ILE A 229 -4.94 -1.21 -6.43
C ILE A 229 -5.40 0.08 -5.74
N SER A 230 -5.14 1.24 -6.35
CA SER A 230 -5.47 2.53 -5.75
C SER A 230 -6.98 2.71 -5.58
N LEU A 231 -7.75 2.46 -6.65
CA LEU A 231 -9.21 2.51 -6.64
C LEU A 231 -9.81 1.51 -5.64
N PHE A 232 -9.34 0.26 -5.67
CA PHE A 232 -9.87 -0.77 -4.80
C PHE A 232 -9.58 -0.50 -3.32
N GLN A 233 -8.34 -0.10 -2.99
CA GLN A 233 -7.97 0.26 -1.63
C GLN A 233 -8.75 1.47 -1.13
N ALA A 234 -8.97 2.51 -1.94
CA ALA A 234 -9.74 3.67 -1.53
C ALA A 234 -11.15 3.28 -1.09
N CYS A 235 -11.86 2.48 -1.90
CA CYS A 235 -13.21 2.05 -1.60
C CYS A 235 -13.27 0.99 -0.48
N LEU A 236 -12.37 0.01 -0.47
CA LEU A 236 -12.35 -1.03 0.57
C LEU A 236 -12.05 -0.44 1.94
N ARG A 237 -11.09 0.48 2.05
CA ARG A 237 -10.76 1.13 3.33
C ARG A 237 -11.94 1.93 3.87
N ILE A 238 -12.72 2.59 2.99
CA ILE A 238 -13.98 3.24 3.37
C ILE A 238 -14.96 2.24 3.97
N MET A 239 -15.16 1.07 3.34
CA MET A 239 -16.04 0.02 3.88
C MET A 239 -15.55 -0.51 5.24
N LEU A 240 -14.25 -0.73 5.39
CA LEU A 240 -13.66 -1.27 6.62
C LEU A 240 -13.71 -0.28 7.80
N ASP A 241 -13.65 1.03 7.54
CA ASP A 241 -13.61 2.08 8.57
C ASP A 241 -15.00 2.64 8.93
N GLN A 242 -16.09 2.16 8.34
CA GLN A 242 -17.44 2.64 8.69
C GLN A 242 -17.75 2.36 10.17
N SER A 243 -18.22 3.39 10.88
CA SER A 243 -18.62 3.28 12.29
C SER A 243 -19.88 2.44 12.46
N GLU A 244 -20.14 1.97 13.68
CA GLU A 244 -21.33 1.16 14.00
C GLU A 244 -22.64 1.92 13.74
N ASP A 245 -22.65 3.24 13.94
CA ASP A 245 -23.79 4.12 13.67
C ASP A 245 -24.03 4.39 12.17
N GLY A 246 -23.12 3.92 11.29
CA GLY A 246 -23.19 4.11 9.85
C GLY A 246 -22.44 5.34 9.33
N SER A 247 -21.92 6.20 10.21
CA SER A 247 -21.15 7.38 9.84
C SER A 247 -19.69 7.06 9.52
N TRP A 248 -19.00 8.06 8.97
CA TRP A 248 -17.55 8.12 8.97
C TRP A 248 -17.09 9.29 9.85
N ASP A 249 -16.35 8.96 10.90
CA ASP A 249 -15.83 9.88 11.92
C ASP A 249 -16.91 10.81 12.53
N GLY A 250 -18.20 10.40 12.52
CA GLY A 250 -19.31 11.21 13.03
C GLY A 250 -19.55 12.53 12.27
N SER A 251 -18.98 12.68 11.07
CA SER A 251 -18.98 13.94 10.31
C SER A 251 -19.88 13.87 9.08
N GLN A 252 -20.66 14.91 8.83
CA GLN A 252 -21.60 14.96 7.70
C GLN A 252 -20.88 14.92 6.36
N GLU A 253 -19.96 15.85 6.14
CA GLU A 253 -19.29 15.99 4.84
C GLU A 253 -18.43 14.75 4.55
N GLN A 254 -17.75 14.20 5.56
CA GLN A 254 -17.00 12.95 5.45
C GLN A 254 -17.87 11.74 5.09
N THR A 255 -19.05 11.63 5.69
CA THR A 255 -20.02 10.58 5.35
C THR A 255 -20.54 10.75 3.92
N CYS A 256 -20.70 11.99 3.44
CA CYS A 256 -21.05 12.26 2.05
C CYS A 256 -19.95 11.82 1.09
N TYR A 257 -18.69 12.14 1.38
CA TYR A 257 -17.54 11.71 0.57
C TYR A 257 -17.45 10.18 0.48
N ALA A 258 -17.65 9.48 1.60
CA ALA A 258 -17.67 8.02 1.63
C ALA A 258 -18.78 7.42 0.74
N ILE A 259 -20.01 7.95 0.84
CA ILE A 259 -21.13 7.49 0.02
C ILE A 259 -20.86 7.74 -1.47
N LEU A 260 -20.34 8.91 -1.83
CA LEU A 260 -20.01 9.25 -3.22
C LEU A 260 -18.92 8.31 -3.77
N ALA A 261 -17.85 8.07 -3.02
CA ALA A 261 -16.79 7.13 -3.41
C ALA A 261 -17.34 5.71 -3.65
N LEU A 262 -18.15 5.20 -2.71
CA LEU A 262 -18.79 3.89 -2.82
C LEU A 262 -19.79 3.82 -3.98
N SER A 263 -20.45 4.94 -4.30
CA SER A 263 -21.37 4.99 -5.45
C SER A 263 -20.64 4.72 -6.76
N HIS A 264 -19.42 5.26 -6.94
CA HIS A 264 -18.56 4.99 -8.10
C HIS A 264 -18.08 3.54 -8.14
N ALA A 265 -17.69 2.97 -6.99
CA ALA A 265 -17.23 1.59 -6.89
C ALA A 265 -18.26 0.59 -7.47
N ARG A 266 -19.57 0.85 -7.28
CA ARG A 266 -20.64 0.01 -7.84
C ARG A 266 -20.68 0.00 -9.36
N HIS A 267 -19.96 0.83 -10.10
CA HIS A 267 -19.94 0.74 -11.57
C HIS A 267 -18.86 -0.21 -12.08
N VAL A 268 -17.91 -0.59 -11.24
CA VAL A 268 -16.69 -1.30 -11.64
C VAL A 268 -16.80 -2.81 -11.39
N SER A 269 -16.46 -3.62 -12.39
CA SER A 269 -16.66 -5.06 -12.45
C SER A 269 -15.97 -5.84 -11.34
N PHE A 270 -14.76 -5.43 -10.94
CA PHE A 270 -14.04 -6.11 -9.86
C PHE A 270 -14.60 -5.84 -8.45
N PHE A 271 -15.67 -5.04 -8.31
CA PHE A 271 -16.46 -4.95 -7.08
C PHE A 271 -17.75 -5.78 -7.11
N ASP A 272 -18.01 -6.56 -8.17
CA ASP A 272 -19.27 -7.28 -8.35
C ASP A 272 -19.63 -8.18 -7.16
N ASP A 273 -18.64 -8.89 -6.62
CA ASP A 273 -18.82 -9.78 -5.47
C ASP A 273 -18.99 -9.05 -4.12
N LEU A 274 -18.82 -7.72 -4.11
CA LEU A 274 -18.93 -6.86 -2.92
C LEU A 274 -20.10 -5.88 -3.02
N ARG A 275 -20.89 -5.92 -4.10
CA ARG A 275 -21.98 -4.95 -4.35
C ARG A 275 -22.98 -4.86 -3.23
N HIS A 276 -23.37 -6.01 -2.67
CA HIS A 276 -24.34 -6.07 -1.59
C HIS A 276 -23.82 -5.35 -0.33
N GLU A 277 -22.55 -5.57 0.00
CA GLU A 277 -21.87 -4.96 1.14
C GLU A 277 -21.66 -3.46 0.91
N ILE A 278 -21.26 -3.05 -0.30
CA ILE A 278 -21.16 -1.65 -0.70
C ILE A 278 -22.51 -0.94 -0.52
N GLN A 279 -23.60 -1.53 -1.04
CA GLN A 279 -24.94 -0.95 -0.92
C GLN A 279 -25.39 -0.89 0.55
N THR A 280 -25.07 -1.90 1.35
CA THR A 280 -25.36 -1.91 2.80
C THR A 280 -24.61 -0.79 3.52
N CYS A 281 -23.33 -0.59 3.22
CA CYS A 281 -22.54 0.52 3.78
C CYS A 281 -23.14 1.88 3.41
N MET A 282 -23.48 2.07 2.13
CA MET A 282 -24.13 3.31 1.66
C MET A 282 -25.48 3.56 2.35
N ASN A 283 -26.33 2.52 2.47
CA ASN A 283 -27.64 2.64 3.11
C ASN A 283 -27.54 3.06 4.58
N ARG A 284 -26.56 2.51 5.32
CA ARG A 284 -26.28 2.90 6.71
C ARG A 284 -25.81 4.35 6.81
N GLY A 285 -24.93 4.78 5.91
CA GLY A 285 -24.49 6.18 5.83
C GLY A 285 -25.63 7.14 5.50
N VAL A 286 -26.49 6.78 4.55
CA VAL A 286 -27.70 7.56 4.20
C VAL A 286 -28.67 7.66 5.38
N ALA A 287 -28.88 6.55 6.10
CA ALA A 287 -29.74 6.55 7.28
C ALA A 287 -29.21 7.52 8.35
N TRP A 288 -27.91 7.51 8.59
CA TRP A 288 -27.25 8.44 9.52
C TRP A 288 -27.31 9.90 9.03
N LEU A 289 -27.06 10.18 7.74
CA LEU A 289 -27.13 11.54 7.17
C LEU A 289 -28.53 12.16 7.26
N ARG A 290 -29.58 11.33 7.23
CA ARG A 290 -30.97 11.80 7.36
C ARG A 290 -31.31 12.20 8.80
N SER A 291 -30.66 11.60 9.80
CA SER A 291 -30.89 11.93 11.22
C SER A 291 -29.87 12.91 11.80
N SER A 292 -28.74 13.15 11.13
CA SER A 292 -27.70 14.05 11.63
C SER A 292 -27.97 15.53 11.34
N MET A 293 -27.44 16.39 12.22
CA MET A 293 -27.40 17.85 12.06
C MET A 293 -25.96 18.31 11.83
N LEU A 294 -25.77 19.34 11.00
CA LEU A 294 -24.45 19.92 10.73
C LEU A 294 -23.87 20.46 12.05
N GLN A 295 -22.65 20.03 12.39
CA GLN A 295 -21.99 20.50 13.61
C GLN A 295 -21.08 21.69 13.31
N PRO A 296 -20.99 22.70 14.22
CA PRO A 296 -20.07 23.82 14.04
C PRO A 296 -18.59 23.42 13.90
N GLU A 297 -18.20 22.25 14.40
CA GLU A 297 -16.81 21.77 14.34
C GLU A 297 -16.46 21.02 13.04
N ASP A 298 -17.42 20.77 12.14
CA ASP A 298 -17.17 20.16 10.84
C ASP A 298 -16.47 21.18 9.90
N LEU A 299 -15.15 21.34 10.06
CA LEU A 299 -14.32 22.30 9.30
C LEU A 299 -13.30 21.55 8.40
N PRO A 300 -13.74 20.84 7.35
CA PRO A 300 -12.84 20.00 6.57
C PRO A 300 -11.89 20.78 5.66
N TRP A 301 -12.21 22.03 5.29
CA TRP A 301 -11.40 22.80 4.35
C TRP A 301 -10.29 23.57 5.04
N THR A 302 -9.15 23.76 4.37
CA THR A 302 -7.99 24.46 4.94
C THR A 302 -7.54 25.64 4.11
N SER A 303 -7.31 26.77 4.78
CA SER A 303 -6.58 27.93 4.25
C SER A 303 -5.56 28.36 5.31
N LYS A 304 -5.58 29.60 5.79
CA LYS A 304 -4.85 30.03 7.00
C LYS A 304 -5.35 29.33 8.27
N THR A 305 -6.63 28.97 8.28
CA THR A 305 -7.31 28.24 9.35
C THR A 305 -8.22 27.19 8.73
N ALA A 306 -8.73 26.25 9.53
CA ALA A 306 -9.77 25.33 9.10
C ALA A 306 -11.10 26.07 8.95
N TYR A 307 -11.88 25.75 7.91
CA TYR A 307 -13.16 26.41 7.63
C TYR A 307 -14.16 25.43 7.00
N ASN A 308 -15.42 25.88 6.90
CA ASN A 308 -16.52 25.21 6.22
C ASN A 308 -17.18 26.21 5.26
N LEU A 309 -17.71 25.70 4.15
CA LEU A 309 -18.58 26.43 3.24
C LEU A 309 -19.94 25.74 3.20
N ALA A 310 -20.94 26.35 3.84
CA ALA A 310 -22.25 25.75 4.08
C ALA A 310 -22.93 25.25 2.78
N PHE A 311 -22.88 26.04 1.70
CA PHE A 311 -23.47 25.65 0.41
C PHE A 311 -22.77 24.43 -0.20
N VAL A 312 -21.45 24.34 -0.06
CA VAL A 312 -20.67 23.20 -0.58
C VAL A 312 -20.96 21.94 0.23
N ALA A 313 -21.02 22.06 1.57
CA ALA A 313 -21.42 20.96 2.45
C ALA A 313 -22.84 20.46 2.15
N GLU A 314 -23.78 21.38 1.91
CA GLU A 314 -25.16 21.05 1.54
C GLU A 314 -25.23 20.33 0.18
N VAL A 315 -24.48 20.81 -0.82
CA VAL A 315 -24.41 20.14 -2.11
C VAL A 315 -23.84 18.73 -2.00
N TYR A 316 -22.78 18.51 -1.21
CA TYR A 316 -22.27 17.15 -0.98
C TYR A 316 -23.32 16.24 -0.36
N LYS A 317 -24.14 16.75 0.57
CA LYS A 317 -25.25 15.99 1.15
C LYS A 317 -26.30 15.62 0.11
N VAL A 318 -26.74 16.58 -0.71
CA VAL A 318 -27.73 16.36 -1.76
C VAL A 318 -27.21 15.37 -2.81
N ALA A 319 -25.95 15.55 -3.24
CA ALA A 319 -25.26 14.67 -4.17
C ALA A 319 -25.13 13.24 -3.65
N ALA A 320 -24.67 13.06 -2.41
CA ALA A 320 -24.56 11.74 -1.78
C ALA A 320 -25.91 11.02 -1.69
N LEU A 321 -26.97 11.76 -1.31
CA LEU A 321 -28.33 11.22 -1.29
C LEU A 321 -28.80 10.82 -2.69
N LYS A 322 -28.60 11.64 -3.73
CA LYS A 322 -28.96 11.28 -5.11
C LYS A 322 -28.20 10.04 -5.58
N ALA A 323 -26.87 10.05 -5.47
CA ALA A 323 -26.00 8.96 -5.93
C ALA A 323 -26.34 7.62 -5.27
N ALA A 324 -26.72 7.63 -3.99
CA ALA A 324 -27.15 6.43 -3.28
C ALA A 324 -28.46 5.83 -3.80
N HIS A 325 -29.39 6.66 -4.31
CA HIS A 325 -30.67 6.22 -4.87
C HIS A 325 -30.60 5.91 -6.37
N CYS A 326 -29.55 6.33 -7.08
CA CYS A 326 -29.35 5.99 -8.48
C CYS A 326 -29.33 4.47 -8.67
N LYS A 327 -30.22 3.98 -9.53
CA LYS A 327 -30.28 2.56 -9.89
C LYS A 327 -29.04 2.19 -10.68
N THR A 328 -28.31 1.20 -10.21
CA THR A 328 -27.21 0.58 -10.95
C THR A 328 -27.66 -0.76 -11.53
N SER A 329 -26.99 -1.23 -12.58
CA SER A 329 -27.20 -2.59 -13.06
C SER A 329 -26.72 -3.63 -12.01
N SER A 330 -27.09 -4.89 -12.24
CA SER A 330 -26.75 -6.01 -11.33
C SER A 330 -25.27 -6.40 -11.36
N LYS A 331 -24.50 -5.88 -12.31
CA LYS A 331 -23.07 -6.15 -12.52
C LYS A 331 -22.33 -4.85 -12.84
N GLY A 332 -21.01 -4.89 -12.86
CA GLY A 332 -20.19 -3.75 -13.25
C GLY A 332 -20.37 -3.47 -14.71
N GLU A 333 -20.60 -2.19 -15.01
CA GLU A 333 -20.72 -1.69 -16.37
C GLU A 333 -19.34 -1.49 -17.00
N ILE A 334 -18.32 -1.27 -16.18
CA ILE A 334 -16.96 -0.97 -16.61
C ILE A 334 -15.90 -1.82 -15.91
N GLY A 335 -14.65 -1.74 -16.39
CA GLY A 335 -13.51 -2.50 -15.88
C GLY A 335 -13.31 -3.84 -16.57
N HIS A 336 -13.95 -4.06 -17.72
CA HIS A 336 -13.87 -5.32 -18.47
C HIS A 336 -12.63 -5.37 -19.37
N SER A 337 -12.05 -4.23 -19.73
CA SER A 337 -10.77 -4.16 -20.45
C SER A 337 -9.55 -4.51 -19.58
N LEU A 338 -9.71 -4.49 -18.25
CA LEU A 338 -8.62 -4.77 -17.31
C LEU A 338 -8.38 -6.29 -17.18
N PRO A 339 -7.11 -6.73 -17.02
CA PRO A 339 -6.72 -8.14 -17.15
C PRO A 339 -7.11 -9.04 -15.95
N PHE A 340 -8.00 -8.61 -15.07
CA PHE A 340 -8.24 -9.27 -13.77
C PHE A 340 -9.45 -10.20 -13.75
N ALA A 341 -10.33 -10.13 -14.74
CA ALA A 341 -11.59 -10.88 -14.76
C ALA A 341 -11.41 -12.41 -14.72
N SER A 342 -10.32 -12.93 -15.29
CA SER A 342 -10.00 -14.38 -15.27
C SER A 342 -9.47 -14.86 -13.92
N ILE A 343 -8.83 -14.00 -13.12
CA ILE A 343 -8.17 -14.35 -11.85
C ILE A 343 -9.21 -14.54 -10.73
N LEU A 344 -10.36 -13.88 -10.83
CA LEU A 344 -11.44 -13.96 -9.84
C LEU A 344 -12.06 -15.36 -9.72
N GLY A 345 -12.00 -16.18 -10.78
CA GLY A 345 -12.57 -17.53 -10.79
C GLY A 345 -11.85 -18.54 -9.88
N GLU A 346 -10.57 -18.30 -9.55
CA GLU A 346 -9.76 -19.18 -8.69
C GLU A 346 -9.84 -18.82 -7.20
N LEU A 347 -10.56 -17.74 -6.86
CA LEU A 347 -10.61 -17.21 -5.50
C LEU A 347 -11.33 -18.13 -4.51
N GLU A 348 -12.31 -18.91 -4.95
CA GLU A 348 -13.12 -19.76 -4.06
C GLU A 348 -12.30 -20.91 -3.44
N GLY A 349 -11.26 -21.38 -4.13
CA GLY A 349 -10.31 -22.35 -3.57
C GLY A 349 -9.47 -21.73 -2.44
N HIS A 350 -8.97 -20.51 -2.68
CA HIS A 350 -8.16 -19.76 -1.71
C HIS A 350 -8.99 -19.33 -0.50
N LEU A 351 -10.24 -18.88 -0.72
CA LEU A 351 -11.17 -18.53 0.35
C LEU A 351 -11.37 -19.69 1.33
N ARG A 352 -11.70 -20.88 0.81
CA ARG A 352 -11.89 -22.08 1.65
C ARG A 352 -10.65 -22.47 2.43
N LEU A 353 -9.46 -22.36 1.82
CA LEU A 353 -8.19 -22.64 2.50
C LEU A 353 -7.94 -21.64 3.64
N VAL A 354 -8.04 -20.35 3.35
CA VAL A 354 -7.74 -19.28 4.32
C VAL A 354 -8.74 -19.29 5.49
N ARG A 355 -10.02 -19.62 5.26
CA ARG A 355 -11.03 -19.67 6.33
C ARG A 355 -10.78 -20.77 7.36
N GLN A 356 -9.91 -21.75 7.05
CA GLN A 356 -9.48 -22.77 8.01
C GLN A 356 -8.41 -22.26 8.98
N THR A 357 -7.78 -21.11 8.68
CA THR A 357 -6.79 -20.48 9.56
C THR A 357 -7.50 -19.79 10.72
N ALA A 358 -6.95 -19.93 11.93
CA ALA A 358 -7.48 -19.27 13.13
C ALA A 358 -7.48 -17.73 12.98
N LEU A 359 -6.54 -17.19 12.19
CA LEU A 359 -6.40 -15.75 11.98
C LEU A 359 -7.58 -15.16 11.16
N PHE A 360 -8.13 -15.92 10.20
CA PHE A 360 -9.21 -15.46 9.29
C PHE A 360 -10.57 -16.11 9.55
N ALA A 361 -10.64 -17.18 10.35
CA ALA A 361 -11.91 -17.81 10.76
C ALA A 361 -12.93 -16.82 11.42
N PRO A 362 -12.51 -15.78 12.18
CA PRO A 362 -13.46 -14.83 12.77
C PRO A 362 -14.02 -13.78 11.79
N LEU A 363 -13.39 -13.58 10.63
CA LEU A 363 -13.80 -12.53 9.68
C LEU A 363 -15.04 -12.90 8.89
N HIS A 364 -15.76 -11.89 8.41
CA HIS A 364 -16.85 -12.11 7.45
C HIS A 364 -16.28 -12.49 6.08
N ASP A 365 -16.98 -13.36 5.36
CA ASP A 365 -16.54 -13.88 4.06
C ASP A 365 -16.24 -12.75 3.05
N TRP A 366 -17.02 -11.67 3.08
CA TRP A 366 -16.80 -10.52 2.19
C TRP A 366 -15.45 -9.82 2.43
N GLN A 367 -14.95 -9.79 3.67
CA GLN A 367 -13.66 -9.15 3.99
C GLN A 367 -12.49 -9.98 3.45
N VAL A 368 -12.60 -11.30 3.57
CA VAL A 368 -11.60 -12.23 3.01
C VAL A 368 -11.64 -12.18 1.49
N ARG A 369 -12.84 -12.19 0.89
CA ARG A 369 -13.02 -12.06 -0.56
C ARG A 369 -12.48 -10.73 -1.09
N ALA A 370 -12.75 -9.61 -0.42
CA ALA A 370 -12.21 -8.32 -0.80
C ALA A 370 -10.67 -8.33 -0.79
N SER A 371 -10.06 -8.92 0.24
CA SER A 371 -8.60 -9.06 0.31
C SER A 371 -8.04 -9.94 -0.80
N LEU A 372 -8.74 -11.00 -1.20
CA LEU A 372 -8.38 -11.85 -2.34
C LEU A 372 -8.46 -11.11 -3.67
N ILE A 373 -9.49 -10.28 -3.87
CA ILE A 373 -9.61 -9.42 -5.06
C ILE A 373 -8.44 -8.44 -5.12
N GLU A 374 -8.16 -7.70 -4.04
CA GLU A 374 -7.02 -6.78 -4.01
C GLU A 374 -5.68 -7.49 -4.28
N SER A 375 -5.51 -8.69 -3.71
CA SER A 375 -4.33 -9.53 -3.92
C SER A 375 -4.10 -9.87 -5.39
N SER A 376 -5.17 -10.08 -6.16
CA SER A 376 -5.08 -10.41 -7.58
C SER A 376 -4.40 -9.31 -8.42
N PHE A 377 -4.49 -8.04 -8.00
CA PHE A 377 -3.88 -6.92 -8.71
C PHE A 377 -2.36 -6.85 -8.55
N PHE A 378 -1.81 -7.48 -7.51
CA PHE A 378 -0.36 -7.56 -7.30
C PHE A 378 0.28 -8.74 -8.06
N VAL A 379 -0.51 -9.75 -8.46
CA VAL A 379 0.02 -10.95 -9.12
C VAL A 379 0.77 -10.63 -10.43
N PRO A 380 0.24 -9.81 -11.37
CA PRO A 380 0.96 -9.48 -12.59
C PRO A 380 2.25 -8.69 -12.33
N LEU A 381 2.27 -7.83 -11.31
CA LEU A 381 3.46 -7.08 -10.90
C LEU A 381 4.59 -8.03 -10.47
N LEU A 382 4.26 -9.01 -9.61
CA LEU A 382 5.23 -10.03 -9.17
C LEU A 382 5.67 -10.93 -10.33
N GLN A 383 4.75 -11.34 -11.20
CA GLN A 383 5.06 -12.17 -12.37
C GLN A 383 6.07 -11.49 -13.30
N ALA A 384 5.96 -10.18 -13.49
CA ALA A 384 6.89 -9.41 -14.33
C ALA A 384 8.32 -9.37 -13.75
N GLN A 385 8.48 -9.49 -12.43
CA GLN A 385 9.79 -9.42 -11.75
C GLN A 385 10.38 -10.79 -11.41
N ARG A 386 9.61 -11.88 -11.52
CA ARG A 386 9.96 -13.19 -10.96
C ARG A 386 11.28 -13.80 -11.46
N LEU A 387 11.75 -13.44 -12.67
CA LEU A 387 12.98 -14.00 -13.24
C LEU A 387 14.18 -13.04 -13.17
N GLN A 388 14.05 -11.91 -12.47
CA GLN A 388 15.06 -10.86 -12.48
C GLN A 388 16.37 -11.28 -11.78
N ILE A 389 16.25 -12.04 -10.68
CA ILE A 389 17.38 -12.45 -9.84
C ILE A 389 17.84 -13.86 -10.17
N TYR A 390 16.91 -14.82 -10.11
CA TYR A 390 17.18 -16.24 -10.35
C TYR A 390 16.61 -16.67 -11.72
N PRO A 391 17.46 -16.94 -12.72
CA PRO A 391 17.00 -17.46 -14.00
C PRO A 391 16.51 -18.91 -13.87
N ARG A 392 15.51 -19.28 -14.67
CA ARG A 392 14.88 -20.62 -14.67
C ARG A 392 15.04 -21.41 -15.96
N GLU A 393 15.93 -20.98 -16.85
CA GLU A 393 16.18 -21.71 -18.10
C GLU A 393 16.77 -23.10 -17.79
N GLY A 394 16.07 -24.17 -18.21
CA GLY A 394 16.53 -25.55 -18.08
C GLY A 394 16.30 -26.23 -16.72
N SER A 395 15.59 -25.60 -15.79
CA SER A 395 15.30 -26.17 -14.46
C SER A 395 13.97 -26.93 -14.41
N ASP A 396 13.93 -28.14 -13.84
CA ASP A 396 12.72 -28.97 -13.57
C ASP A 396 11.84 -28.39 -12.41
N VAL A 397 11.80 -27.06 -12.26
CA VAL A 397 11.09 -26.36 -11.17
C VAL A 397 9.60 -26.25 -11.52
N ARG A 398 8.71 -26.61 -10.57
CA ARG A 398 7.25 -26.64 -10.73
C ARG A 398 6.64 -25.25 -10.96
N ASP A 399 5.36 -25.24 -11.37
CA ASP A 399 4.50 -24.05 -11.46
C ASP A 399 4.65 -23.13 -10.23
N ASP A 400 4.61 -21.81 -10.47
CA ASP A 400 4.71 -20.71 -9.49
C ASP A 400 3.53 -20.69 -8.46
N LYS A 401 3.31 -21.78 -7.73
CA LYS A 401 2.15 -21.94 -6.83
C LYS A 401 2.13 -20.94 -5.68
N TYR A 402 3.30 -20.44 -5.26
CA TYR A 402 3.39 -19.39 -4.23
C TYR A 402 2.96 -18.01 -4.74
N LEU A 403 2.94 -17.75 -6.06
CA LEU A 403 2.54 -16.44 -6.58
C LEU A 403 1.07 -16.12 -6.32
N SER A 404 0.22 -17.13 -6.13
CA SER A 404 -1.18 -16.91 -5.79
C SER A 404 -1.42 -16.64 -4.30
N ILE A 405 -0.48 -17.04 -3.42
CA ILE A 405 -0.63 -16.92 -1.96
C ILE A 405 0.14 -15.73 -1.37
N ILE A 406 1.31 -15.39 -1.93
CA ILE A 406 2.15 -14.30 -1.42
C ILE A 406 1.35 -12.99 -1.32
N PRO A 407 0.68 -12.49 -2.37
CA PRO A 407 -0.10 -11.27 -2.26
C PRO A 407 -1.16 -11.31 -1.15
N PHE A 408 -1.86 -12.44 -1.04
CA PHE A 408 -2.92 -12.60 -0.04
C PHE A 408 -2.40 -12.53 1.39
N THR A 409 -1.24 -13.13 1.67
CA THR A 409 -0.71 -13.11 3.05
C THR A 409 -0.48 -11.67 3.54
N TRP A 410 0.09 -10.82 2.69
CA TRP A 410 0.33 -9.41 3.02
C TRP A 410 -0.95 -8.58 3.01
N VAL A 411 -1.75 -8.65 1.94
CA VAL A 411 -2.99 -7.87 1.78
C VAL A 411 -4.04 -8.24 2.81
N GLY A 412 -4.29 -9.54 3.00
CA GLY A 412 -5.26 -10.07 3.94
C GLY A 412 -4.94 -9.66 5.37
N CYS A 413 -3.69 -9.81 5.81
CA CYS A 413 -3.29 -9.38 7.15
C CYS A 413 -3.36 -7.86 7.32
N ASN A 414 -2.99 -7.10 6.28
CA ASN A 414 -3.06 -5.63 6.28
C ASN A 414 -4.49 -5.12 6.43
N ASN A 415 -5.44 -5.70 5.70
CA ASN A 415 -6.86 -5.34 5.76
C ASN A 415 -7.53 -5.81 7.05
N ARG A 416 -7.24 -7.04 7.50
CA ARG A 416 -7.75 -7.59 8.77
C ARG A 416 -7.39 -6.70 9.96
N ALA A 417 -6.13 -6.30 10.05
CA ALA A 417 -5.63 -5.47 11.15
C ALA A 417 -5.96 -3.98 10.97
N ARG A 418 -6.53 -3.59 9.82
CA ARG A 418 -6.69 -2.18 9.40
C ARG A 418 -5.37 -1.39 9.52
N THR A 419 -4.26 -2.08 9.24
CA THR A 419 -2.93 -1.46 9.30
C THR A 419 -2.79 -0.43 8.19
N PHE A 420 -3.34 -0.70 7.01
CA PHE A 420 -3.25 0.17 5.83
C PHE A 420 -1.80 0.61 5.55
N ALA A 421 -0.85 -0.32 5.60
CA ALA A 421 0.52 -0.09 5.14
C ALA A 421 0.51 0.39 3.68
N SER A 422 1.52 1.18 3.30
CA SER A 422 1.65 1.64 1.93
C SER A 422 1.75 0.46 0.96
N ALA A 423 1.19 0.62 -0.25
CA ALA A 423 1.26 -0.42 -1.27
C ALA A 423 2.71 -0.69 -1.69
N SER A 424 3.57 0.33 -1.68
CA SER A 424 5.02 0.19 -1.87
C SER A 424 5.66 -0.74 -0.85
N TRP A 425 5.37 -0.53 0.44
CA TRP A 425 5.93 -1.37 1.51
C TRP A 425 5.43 -2.81 1.37
N MET A 426 4.13 -3.00 1.12
CA MET A 426 3.57 -4.34 0.92
C MET A 426 4.21 -5.03 -0.29
N TYR A 427 4.39 -4.33 -1.40
CA TYR A 427 5.00 -4.88 -2.60
C TYR A 427 6.46 -5.26 -2.39
N ASP A 428 7.24 -4.43 -1.70
CA ASP A 428 8.63 -4.73 -1.34
C ASP A 428 8.71 -6.01 -0.49
N MET A 429 7.77 -6.18 0.46
CA MET A 429 7.69 -7.38 1.29
C MET A 429 7.18 -8.62 0.52
N MET A 430 6.28 -8.45 -0.44
CA MET A 430 5.87 -9.53 -1.36
C MET A 430 7.04 -9.98 -2.23
N MET A 431 7.82 -9.04 -2.78
CA MET A 431 9.03 -9.33 -3.54
C MET A 431 10.05 -10.06 -2.67
N LEU A 432 10.25 -9.65 -1.42
CA LEU A 432 11.15 -10.34 -0.50
C LEU A 432 10.68 -11.77 -0.18
N SER A 433 9.37 -11.98 -0.06
CA SER A 433 8.76 -13.31 0.13
C SER A 433 8.99 -14.20 -1.11
N LEU A 434 8.79 -13.66 -2.30
CA LEU A 434 9.08 -14.34 -3.57
C LEU A 434 10.55 -14.75 -3.65
N LEU A 435 11.45 -13.84 -3.33
CA LEU A 435 12.88 -14.13 -3.33
C LEU A 435 13.26 -15.15 -2.26
N GLY A 436 12.60 -15.17 -1.10
CA GLY A 436 12.79 -16.21 -0.09
C GLY A 436 12.57 -17.62 -0.65
N TYR A 437 11.43 -17.84 -1.33
CA TYR A 437 11.15 -19.12 -2.01
C TYR A 437 12.18 -19.44 -3.09
N GLN A 438 12.55 -18.44 -3.91
CA GLN A 438 13.49 -18.66 -5.00
C GLN A 438 14.92 -18.89 -4.53
N THR A 439 15.34 -18.28 -3.42
CA THR A 439 16.64 -18.52 -2.82
C THR A 439 16.73 -19.94 -2.30
N ASP A 440 15.68 -20.43 -1.63
CA ASP A 440 15.57 -21.81 -1.16
C ASP A 440 15.72 -22.79 -2.34
N GLU A 441 14.87 -22.65 -3.36
CA GLU A 441 14.91 -23.48 -4.58
C GLU A 441 16.27 -23.41 -5.29
N PHE A 442 16.84 -22.22 -5.41
CA PHE A 442 18.13 -22.01 -6.07
C PHE A 442 19.28 -22.68 -5.31
N ILE A 443 19.30 -22.54 -3.98
CA ILE A 443 20.36 -23.14 -3.17
C ILE A 443 20.25 -24.66 -3.19
N GLU A 444 19.06 -25.22 -3.09
CA GLU A 444 18.85 -26.67 -3.12
C GLU A 444 19.11 -27.28 -4.50
N ALA A 445 18.56 -26.69 -5.57
CA ALA A 445 18.60 -27.29 -6.91
C ALA A 445 19.85 -26.93 -7.74
N VAL A 446 20.51 -25.80 -7.43
CA VAL A 446 21.63 -25.29 -8.24
C VAL A 446 22.91 -25.19 -7.42
N ALA A 447 22.92 -24.37 -6.36
CA ALA A 447 24.16 -24.09 -5.64
C ALA A 447 24.70 -25.32 -4.88
N GLY A 448 23.82 -26.06 -4.20
CA GLY A 448 24.20 -27.26 -3.44
C GLY A 448 24.92 -28.31 -4.29
N PRO A 449 24.32 -28.78 -5.40
CA PRO A 449 24.96 -29.71 -6.33
C PRO A 449 26.25 -29.17 -6.95
N ALA A 450 26.30 -27.89 -7.32
CA ALA A 450 27.45 -27.28 -7.97
C ALA A 450 28.68 -27.17 -7.05
N PHE A 451 28.47 -26.84 -5.77
CA PHE A 451 29.58 -26.61 -4.86
C PHE A 451 30.08 -27.88 -4.16
N GLY A 452 29.27 -28.95 -4.08
CA GLY A 452 29.62 -30.32 -3.64
C GLY A 452 30.17 -30.47 -2.20
N GLN A 453 30.66 -29.38 -1.60
CA GLN A 453 31.23 -29.23 -0.28
C GLN A 453 30.80 -27.86 0.26
N SER A 454 30.01 -27.83 1.34
CA SER A 454 29.42 -26.59 1.89
C SER A 454 30.44 -25.50 2.25
N LYS A 455 31.68 -25.87 2.62
CA LYS A 455 32.78 -24.90 2.81
C LYS A 455 33.00 -23.97 1.61
N ARG A 456 32.80 -24.46 0.38
CA ARG A 456 32.92 -23.63 -0.83
C ARG A 456 31.77 -22.62 -0.92
N LEU A 457 30.54 -23.03 -0.60
CA LEU A 457 29.38 -22.14 -0.60
C LEU A 457 29.49 -21.07 0.50
N HIS A 458 29.93 -21.43 1.72
CA HIS A 458 30.26 -20.46 2.76
C HIS A 458 31.28 -19.41 2.27
N ASN A 459 32.36 -19.84 1.62
CA ASN A 459 33.36 -18.93 1.06
C ASN A 459 32.79 -18.02 -0.04
N VAL A 460 31.93 -18.55 -0.92
CA VAL A 460 31.26 -17.74 -1.96
C VAL A 460 30.39 -16.67 -1.32
N ILE A 461 29.56 -17.04 -0.33
CA ILE A 461 28.73 -16.09 0.43
C ILE A 461 29.60 -15.00 1.05
N ASP A 462 30.70 -15.36 1.72
CA ASP A 462 31.61 -14.40 2.32
C ASP A 462 32.25 -13.47 1.28
N ARG A 463 32.66 -13.99 0.12
CA ARG A 463 33.17 -13.16 -0.99
C ARG A 463 32.13 -12.18 -1.50
N VAL A 464 30.87 -12.59 -1.65
CA VAL A 464 29.78 -11.72 -2.09
C VAL A 464 29.59 -10.56 -1.12
N PHE A 465 29.53 -10.81 0.19
CA PHE A 465 29.38 -9.74 1.19
C PHE A 465 30.65 -8.88 1.33
N ASN A 466 31.84 -9.46 1.32
CA ASN A 466 33.10 -8.72 1.45
C ASN A 466 33.39 -7.86 0.20
N GLY A 467 33.01 -8.33 -0.98
CA GLY A 467 33.12 -7.60 -2.25
C GLY A 467 32.27 -6.33 -2.31
N LEU A 468 31.21 -6.23 -1.49
CA LEU A 468 30.41 -5.01 -1.35
C LEU A 468 31.14 -3.93 -0.55
N HIS A 469 31.93 -4.30 0.46
CA HIS A 469 32.72 -3.37 1.26
C HIS A 469 33.92 -2.78 0.51
N ASN A 470 34.54 -3.55 -0.40
CA ASN A 470 35.77 -3.15 -1.08
C ASN A 470 35.57 -2.22 -2.29
N LYS A 471 34.34 -1.97 -2.76
CA LYS A 471 34.08 -1.03 -3.87
C LYS A 471 34.06 0.46 -3.46
N GLY A 472 34.58 0.79 -2.28
CA GLY A 472 34.95 2.15 -1.87
C GLY A 472 36.41 2.53 -2.16
N CYS A 473 37.26 1.62 -2.65
CA CYS A 473 38.65 1.91 -3.00
C CYS A 473 39.00 1.48 -4.44
N SER A 474 39.72 2.38 -5.11
CA SER A 474 40.19 2.31 -6.49
C SER A 474 40.78 0.95 -6.88
N LEU A 475 40.37 0.43 -8.04
CA LEU A 475 40.97 -0.73 -8.70
C LEU A 475 42.35 -0.35 -9.26
N THR A 476 43.40 -0.55 -8.48
CA THR A 476 44.76 -0.81 -9.00
C THR A 476 45.49 -1.76 -8.07
N SER A 477 45.66 -3.02 -8.47
CA SER A 477 46.86 -3.81 -8.16
C SER A 477 46.85 -5.12 -8.92
N ASN A 478 47.83 -5.27 -9.81
CA ASN A 478 48.24 -6.53 -10.41
C ASN A 478 48.66 -7.54 -9.32
N GLY A 479 48.27 -8.80 -9.49
CA GLY A 479 48.77 -9.92 -8.70
C GLY A 479 48.20 -11.23 -9.19
N ASN A 480 49.03 -12.02 -9.89
CA ASN A 480 48.77 -13.41 -10.28
C ASN A 480 48.23 -14.23 -9.10
N MET A 481 47.04 -14.82 -9.26
CA MET A 481 46.62 -16.00 -8.51
C MET A 481 45.81 -16.93 -9.42
N ASP A 482 46.04 -18.22 -9.18
CA ASP A 482 45.69 -19.36 -10.00
C ASP A 482 44.25 -19.39 -10.53
N CYS A 483 44.16 -19.87 -11.76
CA CYS A 483 42.95 -20.18 -12.49
C CYS A 483 42.23 -21.40 -11.88
N ASP A 484 41.25 -21.14 -11.03
CA ASP A 484 40.11 -22.02 -10.78
C ASP A 484 38.85 -21.15 -10.93
N THR A 485 38.32 -21.03 -12.15
CA THR A 485 37.05 -20.35 -12.44
C THR A 485 35.90 -21.13 -11.79
N PRO A 486 35.21 -20.60 -10.76
CA PRO A 486 33.94 -21.15 -10.32
C PRO A 486 32.88 -20.80 -11.37
N ASN A 487 31.92 -21.70 -11.62
CA ASN A 487 30.77 -21.47 -12.49
C ASN A 487 30.18 -20.04 -12.31
N ASP A 488 30.07 -19.29 -13.41
CA ASP A 488 29.69 -17.88 -13.41
C ASP A 488 28.25 -17.60 -12.92
N LEU A 489 27.36 -18.60 -12.89
CA LEU A 489 25.92 -18.37 -12.68
C LEU A 489 25.56 -18.20 -11.19
N GLU A 490 26.19 -18.97 -10.32
CA GLU A 490 25.79 -19.10 -8.93
C GLU A 490 26.23 -17.91 -8.10
N GLU A 491 27.50 -17.51 -8.25
CA GLU A 491 28.04 -16.31 -7.61
C GLU A 491 27.34 -15.04 -8.15
N VAL A 492 26.99 -15.00 -9.43
CA VAL A 492 26.23 -13.89 -10.02
C VAL A 492 24.81 -13.81 -9.45
N SER A 493 24.11 -14.94 -9.31
CA SER A 493 22.74 -14.96 -8.78
C SER A 493 22.70 -14.56 -7.31
N LEU A 494 23.62 -15.09 -6.49
CA LEU A 494 23.77 -14.66 -5.09
C LEU A 494 24.17 -13.18 -5.00
N THR A 495 25.06 -12.69 -5.86
CA THR A 495 25.42 -11.27 -5.92
C THR A 495 24.23 -10.39 -6.27
N LYS A 496 23.39 -10.80 -7.22
CA LYS A 496 22.15 -10.08 -7.58
C LYS A 496 21.19 -10.03 -6.40
N PHE A 497 20.95 -11.16 -5.72
CA PHE A 497 20.09 -11.23 -4.54
C PHE A 497 20.59 -10.29 -3.43
N VAL A 498 21.87 -10.42 -3.04
CA VAL A 498 22.42 -9.58 -1.96
C VAL A 498 22.35 -8.10 -2.35
N LYS A 499 22.70 -7.73 -3.59
CA LYS A 499 22.58 -6.33 -4.04
C LYS A 499 21.14 -5.82 -4.04
N TYR A 500 20.17 -6.65 -4.45
CA TYR A 500 18.76 -6.28 -4.41
C TYR A 500 18.34 -5.90 -2.98
N VAL A 501 18.73 -6.74 -2.00
CA VAL A 501 18.41 -6.51 -0.58
C VAL A 501 19.19 -5.32 0.00
N THR A 502 20.51 -5.24 -0.21
CA THR A 502 21.37 -4.25 0.48
C THR A 502 21.37 -2.88 -0.18
N ASN A 503 21.08 -2.79 -1.48
CA ASN A 503 21.12 -1.55 -2.24
C ASN A 503 19.71 -1.03 -2.61
N HIS A 504 18.67 -1.63 -2.04
CA HIS A 504 17.30 -1.13 -2.18
C HIS A 504 17.23 0.35 -1.77
N GLU A 505 16.47 1.16 -2.49
CA GLU A 505 16.44 2.62 -2.27
C GLU A 505 16.12 2.98 -0.81
N SER A 506 15.10 2.34 -0.24
CA SER A 506 14.73 2.54 1.17
C SER A 506 15.82 2.06 2.14
N VAL A 507 16.58 1.00 1.81
CA VAL A 507 17.70 0.55 2.65
C VAL A 507 18.87 1.54 2.61
N CYS A 508 19.12 2.18 1.47
CA CYS A 508 20.14 3.23 1.37
C CYS A 508 19.79 4.47 2.21
N ARG A 509 18.48 4.77 2.36
CA ARG A 509 17.96 5.92 3.13
C ARG A 509 17.67 5.61 4.61
N SER A 510 17.81 4.35 5.05
CA SER A 510 17.55 3.95 6.44
C SER A 510 18.71 4.33 7.37
N SER A 511 18.49 4.17 8.68
CA SER A 511 19.54 4.37 9.67
C SER A 511 20.71 3.41 9.46
N SER A 512 21.92 3.82 9.86
CA SER A 512 23.11 2.96 9.74
C SER A 512 22.95 1.65 10.52
N TRP A 513 22.33 1.71 11.70
CA TRP A 513 22.08 0.54 12.54
C TRP A 513 21.14 -0.46 11.87
N ASP A 514 20.00 0.01 11.34
CA ASP A 514 19.02 -0.89 10.71
C ASP A 514 19.63 -1.54 9.45
N ARG A 515 20.42 -0.80 8.68
CA ARG A 515 21.15 -1.32 7.51
C ARG A 515 22.20 -2.36 7.88
N GLU A 516 22.98 -2.12 8.94
CA GLU A 516 23.98 -3.08 9.42
C GLU A 516 23.33 -4.37 9.93
N GLN A 517 22.21 -4.26 10.65
CA GLN A 517 21.42 -5.41 11.10
C GLN A 517 20.88 -6.21 9.91
N LEU A 518 20.34 -5.55 8.88
CA LEU A 518 19.90 -6.24 7.66
C LEU A 518 21.03 -7.02 6.98
N VAL A 519 22.21 -6.41 6.84
CA VAL A 519 23.38 -7.10 6.24
C VAL A 519 23.76 -8.32 7.06
N GLN A 520 23.79 -8.20 8.39
CA GLN A 520 24.13 -9.31 9.28
C GLN A 520 23.10 -10.46 9.20
N GLU A 521 21.81 -10.14 9.24
CA GLU A 521 20.74 -11.13 9.19
C GLU A 521 20.64 -11.80 7.81
N CYS A 522 20.82 -11.04 6.71
CA CYS A 522 20.87 -11.59 5.35
C CYS A 522 22.07 -12.53 5.14
N ARG A 523 23.24 -12.18 5.68
CA ARG A 523 24.42 -13.06 5.67
C ARG A 523 24.19 -14.33 6.47
N THR A 524 23.56 -14.20 7.64
CA THR A 524 23.22 -15.32 8.52
C THR A 524 22.23 -16.28 7.83
N PHE A 525 21.22 -15.74 7.14
CA PHE A 525 20.26 -16.51 6.36
C PHE A 525 20.93 -17.37 5.28
N LEU A 526 21.79 -16.78 4.45
CA LEU A 526 22.49 -17.52 3.39
C LEU A 526 23.45 -18.59 3.94
N HIS A 527 24.16 -18.30 5.04
CA HIS A 527 25.00 -19.31 5.68
C HIS A 527 24.20 -20.43 6.32
N ALA A 528 23.00 -20.15 6.84
CA ALA A 528 22.11 -21.17 7.40
C ALA A 528 21.66 -22.17 6.33
N HIS A 529 21.36 -21.71 5.09
CA HIS A 529 21.14 -22.62 3.96
C HIS A 529 22.36 -23.51 3.67
N ALA A 530 23.57 -22.94 3.66
CA ALA A 530 24.78 -23.72 3.44
C ALA A 530 25.00 -24.76 4.56
N THR A 531 24.71 -24.43 5.81
CA THR A 531 24.80 -25.35 6.95
C THR A 531 23.70 -26.43 6.91
N GLN A 532 22.46 -26.06 6.55
CA GLN A 532 21.36 -27.00 6.36
C GLN A 532 21.67 -28.05 5.29
N LEU A 533 22.31 -27.65 4.18
CA LEU A 533 22.76 -28.61 3.15
C LEU A 533 23.75 -29.63 3.70
N GLU A 534 24.63 -29.24 4.65
CA GLU A 534 25.50 -30.21 5.33
C GLU A 534 24.72 -31.17 6.20
N ASP A 535 23.72 -30.68 6.94
CA ASP A 535 22.83 -31.51 7.76
C ASP A 535 22.05 -32.50 6.90
N ASN A 536 21.48 -32.04 5.78
CA ASN A 536 20.79 -32.89 4.81
C ASN A 536 21.74 -33.95 4.23
N ALA A 537 22.97 -33.58 3.85
CA ALA A 537 23.96 -34.53 3.34
C ALA A 537 24.38 -35.58 4.39
N ARG A 538 24.54 -35.16 5.66
CA ARG A 538 24.78 -36.07 6.78
C ARG A 538 23.62 -37.05 6.92
N PHE A 539 22.38 -36.58 6.90
CA PHE A 539 21.19 -37.41 7.03
C PHE A 539 21.00 -38.37 5.85
N ALA A 540 21.20 -37.91 4.62
CA ALA A 540 21.13 -38.71 3.40
C ALA A 540 22.20 -39.81 3.34
N SER A 541 23.37 -39.60 3.95
CA SER A 541 24.45 -40.60 4.00
C SER A 541 24.15 -41.81 4.92
N GLN A 542 23.11 -41.71 5.76
CA GLN A 542 22.74 -42.77 6.69
C GLN A 542 22.03 -43.92 5.96
N LYS A 543 22.43 -45.17 6.25
CA LYS A 543 21.91 -46.36 5.55
C LYS A 543 20.50 -46.77 5.98
N THR A 544 20.10 -46.51 7.22
CA THR A 544 18.83 -46.96 7.80
C THR A 544 18.37 -46.03 8.92
N GLY A 545 17.04 -45.86 9.06
CA GLY A 545 16.41 -45.10 10.13
C GLY A 545 16.13 -43.64 9.78
N ASP A 546 15.16 -43.06 10.50
CA ASP A 546 14.71 -41.66 10.37
C ASP A 546 15.23 -40.79 11.52
N VAL A 547 16.10 -41.35 12.37
CA VAL A 547 16.81 -40.62 13.42
C VAL A 547 18.20 -40.22 12.91
N LEU A 548 18.57 -38.96 13.10
CA LEU A 548 19.88 -38.42 12.78
C LEU A 548 20.89 -38.92 13.82
N ASN A 549 21.79 -39.82 13.41
CA ASN A 549 22.73 -40.52 14.28
C ASN A 549 23.88 -39.62 14.78
N SER A 550 24.21 -38.58 14.02
CA SER A 550 25.33 -37.68 14.31
C SER A 550 24.96 -36.23 14.01
N PRO A 551 24.03 -35.63 14.77
CA PRO A 551 23.66 -34.23 14.60
C PRO A 551 24.85 -33.32 14.99
N ALA A 552 25.07 -32.24 14.24
CA ALA A 552 26.13 -31.28 14.54
C ALA A 552 25.83 -30.40 15.76
N GLN A 553 24.54 -30.26 16.09
CA GLN A 553 24.01 -29.41 17.16
C GLN A 553 22.91 -30.18 17.91
N THR A 554 22.57 -29.76 19.13
CA THR A 554 21.34 -30.21 19.77
C THR A 554 20.12 -29.71 18.98
N TYR A 555 18.97 -30.37 19.13
CA TYR A 555 17.73 -29.89 18.51
C TYR A 555 17.44 -28.43 18.87
N TYR A 556 17.60 -28.06 20.15
CA TYR A 556 17.36 -26.71 20.63
C TYR A 556 18.27 -25.67 19.95
N ASP A 557 19.57 -25.96 19.83
CA ASP A 557 20.51 -25.05 19.18
C ASP A 557 20.24 -24.96 17.68
N TRP A 558 19.95 -26.10 17.04
CA TRP A 558 19.68 -26.17 15.61
C TRP A 558 18.42 -25.39 15.23
N VAL A 559 17.29 -25.61 15.91
CA VAL A 559 16.01 -24.97 15.58
C VAL A 559 16.05 -23.45 15.77
N ARG A 560 16.90 -22.96 16.68
CA ARG A 560 17.10 -21.52 16.94
C ARG A 560 18.23 -20.89 16.13
N THR A 561 19.06 -21.69 15.45
CA THR A 561 20.17 -21.20 14.62
C THR A 561 20.03 -21.69 13.19
N THR A 562 20.57 -22.84 12.81
CA THR A 562 20.52 -23.35 11.42
C THR A 562 19.09 -23.40 10.89
N GLY A 563 18.20 -24.14 11.55
CA GLY A 563 16.81 -24.29 11.09
C GLY A 563 16.03 -22.97 11.12
N GLY A 564 16.16 -22.19 12.19
CA GLY A 564 15.46 -20.90 12.33
C GLY A 564 15.99 -19.80 11.40
N ASN A 565 17.30 -19.71 11.20
CA ASN A 565 17.89 -18.72 10.30
C ASN A 565 17.74 -19.12 8.83
N HIS A 566 17.51 -20.40 8.53
CA HIS A 566 17.20 -20.90 7.19
C HIS A 566 15.83 -20.41 6.69
N VAL A 567 14.87 -20.15 7.58
CA VAL A 567 13.60 -19.56 7.15
C VAL A 567 13.76 -18.07 6.87
N ALA A 568 13.12 -17.58 5.82
CA ALA A 568 13.20 -16.20 5.36
C ALA A 568 12.46 -15.18 6.25
N CYS A 569 12.57 -15.30 7.58
CA CYS A 569 11.86 -14.49 8.55
C CYS A 569 12.75 -13.38 9.15
N ALA A 570 13.93 -13.73 9.68
CA ALA A 570 14.83 -12.82 10.37
C ALA A 570 15.28 -11.64 9.51
N TYR A 571 15.88 -11.94 8.36
CA TYR A 571 16.38 -10.91 7.45
C TYR A 571 15.22 -10.10 6.84
N SER A 572 14.05 -10.72 6.66
CA SER A 572 12.84 -10.03 6.19
C SER A 572 12.31 -9.02 7.20
N LEU A 573 12.36 -9.35 8.50
CA LEU A 573 12.03 -8.38 9.55
C LEU A 573 13.06 -7.24 9.60
N ALA A 574 14.35 -7.55 9.46
CA ALA A 574 15.40 -6.53 9.38
C ALA A 574 15.22 -5.62 8.14
N PHE A 575 14.79 -6.18 7.00
CA PHE A 575 14.48 -5.41 5.79
C PHE A 575 13.27 -4.51 6.00
N SER A 576 12.19 -5.04 6.60
CA SER A 576 11.03 -4.28 7.02
C SER A 576 11.42 -3.10 7.92
N ASN A 577 12.33 -3.30 8.89
CA ASN A 577 12.84 -2.21 9.74
C ASN A 577 13.56 -1.14 8.92
N CYS A 578 14.35 -1.50 7.90
CA CYS A 578 14.92 -0.51 6.98
C CYS A 578 13.84 0.29 6.23
N LEU A 579 12.78 -0.37 5.75
CA LEU A 579 11.66 0.31 5.08
C LEU A 579 10.94 1.28 6.04
N VAL A 580 10.68 0.86 7.28
CA VAL A 580 10.06 1.71 8.32
C VAL A 580 10.96 2.89 8.66
N SER A 581 12.26 2.65 8.86
CA SER A 581 13.25 3.70 9.13
C SER A 581 13.25 4.77 8.04
N ALA A 582 13.31 4.36 6.76
CA ALA A 582 13.39 5.30 5.65
C ALA A 582 12.07 6.04 5.37
N ASN A 583 10.97 5.31 5.28
CA ASN A 583 9.71 5.84 4.74
C ASN A 583 8.82 6.47 5.80
N ILE A 584 8.91 6.01 7.05
CA ILE A 584 8.10 6.53 8.17
C ILE A 584 8.99 7.31 9.15
N GLY A 585 10.17 6.78 9.45
CA GLY A 585 11.13 7.37 10.39
C GLY A 585 11.99 8.48 9.79
N HIS A 586 11.95 8.70 8.47
CA HIS A 586 12.83 9.63 7.74
C HIS A 586 14.32 9.43 8.07
N GLY A 587 14.78 8.17 8.06
CA GLY A 587 16.15 7.76 8.36
C GLY A 587 16.47 7.57 9.84
N LYS A 588 15.48 7.76 10.74
CA LYS A 588 15.65 7.46 12.17
C LYS A 588 15.75 5.96 12.42
N GLU A 589 16.55 5.60 13.41
CA GLU A 589 16.63 4.21 13.88
C GLU A 589 15.29 3.75 14.43
N VAL A 590 14.83 2.55 14.03
CA VAL A 590 13.52 2.04 14.45
C VAL A 590 13.47 1.79 15.96
N TYR A 591 14.56 1.29 16.55
CA TYR A 591 14.64 0.88 17.96
C TYR A 591 15.87 1.50 18.68
N PRO A 592 15.85 2.80 19.01
CA PRO A 592 17.02 3.57 19.46
C PRO A 592 17.67 3.13 20.79
N THR A 593 17.02 2.31 21.61
CA THR A 593 17.54 1.95 22.95
C THR A 593 18.01 0.51 23.01
N VAL A 594 18.98 0.23 23.88
CA VAL A 594 19.49 -1.14 24.12
C VAL A 594 18.36 -2.11 24.46
N VAL A 595 17.39 -1.68 25.28
CA VAL A 595 16.23 -2.50 25.66
C VAL A 595 15.34 -2.80 24.45
N GLN A 596 15.03 -1.78 23.62
CA GLN A 596 14.24 -1.97 22.42
C GLN A 596 14.96 -2.87 21.39
N LYS A 597 16.27 -2.70 21.20
CA LYS A 597 17.11 -3.55 20.34
C LYS A 597 17.05 -5.01 20.78
N TYR A 598 17.24 -5.25 22.07
CA TYR A 598 17.21 -6.59 22.64
C TYR A 598 15.84 -7.25 22.44
N LEU A 599 14.76 -6.53 22.75
CA LEU A 599 13.40 -7.05 22.60
C LEU A 599 13.01 -7.27 21.13
N SER A 600 13.42 -6.38 20.22
CA SER A 600 13.23 -6.56 18.77
C SER A 600 13.94 -7.81 18.26
N ASN A 601 15.18 -8.05 18.71
CA ASN A 601 15.92 -9.25 18.34
C ASN A 601 15.31 -10.51 18.95
N ALA A 602 14.83 -10.45 20.20
CA ALA A 602 14.10 -11.56 20.80
C ALA A 602 12.84 -11.91 20.00
N ILE A 603 12.07 -10.90 19.56
CA ILE A 603 10.91 -11.09 18.68
C ILE A 603 11.31 -11.78 17.38
N ALA A 604 12.38 -11.30 16.72
CA ALA A 604 12.89 -11.90 15.49
C ALA A 604 13.24 -13.39 15.68
N ARG A 605 13.92 -13.74 16.78
CA ARG A 605 14.30 -15.12 17.09
C ARG A 605 13.10 -16.02 17.44
N HIS A 606 12.11 -15.51 18.18
CA HIS A 606 10.90 -16.27 18.46
C HIS A 606 10.11 -16.54 17.17
N LEU A 607 9.94 -15.53 16.31
CA LEU A 607 9.29 -15.69 15.00
C LEU A 607 10.02 -16.73 14.14
N THR A 608 11.34 -16.64 13.98
CA THR A 608 12.10 -17.57 13.14
C THR A 608 12.04 -19.01 13.64
N THR A 609 12.09 -19.20 14.95
CA THR A 609 12.00 -20.52 15.58
C THR A 609 10.61 -21.11 15.38
N MET A 610 9.57 -20.31 15.60
CA MET A 610 8.17 -20.69 15.41
C MET A 610 7.90 -21.10 13.95
N CYS A 611 8.37 -20.29 12.98
CA CYS A 611 8.28 -20.62 11.57
C CYS A 611 8.92 -21.94 11.21
N ARG A 612 10.13 -22.21 11.71
CA ARG A 612 10.80 -23.49 11.44
C ARG A 612 9.98 -24.66 12.00
N ILE A 613 9.48 -24.53 13.23
CA ILE A 613 8.69 -25.59 13.88
C ILE A 613 7.41 -25.89 13.10
N TYR A 614 6.63 -24.87 12.71
CA TYR A 614 5.37 -25.10 11.99
C TYR A 614 5.59 -25.54 10.54
N ASN A 615 6.64 -25.05 9.87
CA ASN A 615 7.08 -25.60 8.60
C ASN A 615 7.39 -27.10 8.71
N ASP A 616 8.17 -27.48 9.73
CA ASP A 616 8.54 -28.87 10.01
C ASP A 616 7.33 -29.78 10.24
N VAL A 617 6.29 -29.29 10.94
CA VAL A 617 5.04 -30.03 11.16
C VAL A 617 4.35 -30.35 9.84
N GLY A 618 4.31 -29.39 8.91
CA GLY A 618 3.68 -29.55 7.59
C GLY A 618 4.50 -30.41 6.62
N SER A 619 5.82 -30.42 6.76
CA SER A 619 6.74 -31.02 5.79
C SER A 619 7.26 -32.42 6.13
N ILE A 620 6.91 -32.99 7.29
CA ILE A 620 7.46 -34.27 7.79
C ILE A 620 7.61 -35.34 6.70
N LEU A 621 6.54 -35.60 5.94
CA LEU A 621 6.53 -36.67 4.94
C LEU A 621 7.46 -36.35 3.77
N ARG A 622 7.47 -35.11 3.30
CA ARG A 622 8.33 -34.65 2.21
C ARG A 622 9.79 -34.73 2.63
N ASP A 623 10.13 -34.15 3.78
CA ASP A 623 11.53 -34.08 4.24
C ASP A 623 12.10 -35.46 4.54
N SER A 624 11.29 -36.38 5.09
CA SER A 624 11.71 -37.78 5.28
C SER A 624 12.03 -38.48 3.95
N ASN A 625 11.19 -38.27 2.93
CA ASN A 625 11.38 -38.86 1.60
C ASN A 625 12.59 -38.26 0.85
N GLU A 626 12.77 -36.94 0.96
CA GLU A 626 13.86 -36.21 0.30
C GLU A 626 15.18 -36.29 1.07
N ARG A 627 15.18 -36.90 2.27
CA ARG A 627 16.32 -36.92 3.21
C ARG A 627 16.79 -35.50 3.59
N ASN A 628 15.85 -34.58 3.74
CA ASN A 628 16.07 -33.28 4.34
C ASN A 628 15.90 -33.38 5.87
N VAL A 629 16.77 -32.71 6.63
CA VAL A 629 16.70 -32.71 8.10
C VAL A 629 15.48 -31.89 8.53
N ASN A 630 14.58 -32.57 9.23
CA ASN A 630 13.39 -32.04 9.87
C ASN A 630 13.58 -32.13 11.39
N SER A 631 12.90 -31.26 12.15
CA SER A 631 12.86 -31.33 13.62
C SER A 631 12.65 -32.76 14.15
N ILE A 632 11.76 -33.54 13.53
CA ILE A 632 11.40 -34.90 14.00
C ILE A 632 12.51 -35.96 13.87
N HIS A 633 13.59 -35.65 13.14
CA HIS A 633 14.74 -36.53 12.94
C HIS A 633 15.76 -36.43 14.07
N PHE A 634 15.68 -35.42 14.94
CA PHE A 634 16.63 -35.25 16.04
C PHE A 634 16.47 -36.36 17.12
N PRO A 635 17.56 -36.83 17.72
CA PRO A 635 17.53 -37.87 18.76
C PRO A 635 16.59 -37.57 19.93
N GLU A 636 16.39 -36.29 20.26
CA GLU A 636 15.50 -35.80 21.30
C GLU A 636 14.02 -36.19 21.06
N PHE A 637 13.64 -36.56 19.84
CA PHE A 637 12.30 -37.04 19.48
C PHE A 637 12.19 -38.58 19.46
N SER A 638 13.25 -39.31 19.85
CA SER A 638 13.26 -40.79 19.80
C SER A 638 12.24 -41.43 20.74
N ASP A 639 11.93 -40.77 21.85
CA ASP A 639 10.95 -41.25 22.84
C ASP A 639 9.49 -41.02 22.40
N CYS A 640 9.25 -40.19 21.38
CA CYS A 640 7.92 -39.96 20.82
C CYS A 640 7.57 -41.07 19.81
N VAL A 641 6.54 -41.87 20.13
CA VAL A 641 6.13 -43.03 19.34
C VAL A 641 5.21 -42.61 18.21
N GLY A 642 5.74 -42.67 16.99
CA GLY A 642 4.97 -42.41 15.77
C GLY A 642 4.83 -40.93 15.42
N GLN A 643 4.39 -40.68 14.19
CA GLN A 643 4.39 -39.34 13.60
C GLN A 643 3.45 -38.37 14.32
N GLU A 644 2.29 -38.83 14.80
CA GLU A 644 1.31 -37.97 15.46
C GLU A 644 1.77 -37.47 16.84
N GLU A 645 2.48 -38.30 17.60
CA GLU A 645 3.07 -37.86 18.88
C GLU A 645 4.19 -36.84 18.66
N LYS A 646 5.03 -37.05 17.64
CA LYS A 646 6.06 -36.08 17.25
C LYS A 646 5.46 -34.75 16.79
N LYS A 647 4.40 -34.77 15.96
CA LYS A 647 3.66 -33.56 15.57
C LYS A 647 3.12 -32.82 16.79
N LYS A 648 2.48 -33.53 17.71
CA LYS A 648 1.94 -32.94 18.94
C LYS A 648 3.04 -32.28 19.79
N CYS A 649 4.20 -32.91 19.92
CA CYS A 649 5.36 -32.35 20.61
C CYS A 649 5.82 -31.04 19.94
N LEU A 650 5.97 -31.04 18.61
CA LEU A 650 6.33 -29.82 17.85
C LEU A 650 5.28 -28.72 18.00
N THR A 651 3.98 -29.04 17.93
CA THR A 651 2.91 -28.05 18.14
C THR A 651 3.00 -27.40 19.52
N GLN A 652 3.28 -28.17 20.58
CA GLN A 652 3.46 -27.63 21.93
C GLN A 652 4.68 -26.68 22.03
N LEU A 653 5.77 -27.00 21.33
CA LEU A 653 6.95 -26.12 21.26
C LEU A 653 6.65 -24.84 20.48
N GLY A 654 5.89 -24.93 19.37
CA GLY A 654 5.41 -23.77 18.62
C GLY A 654 4.53 -22.85 19.48
N GLU A 655 3.60 -23.43 20.25
CA GLU A 655 2.76 -22.69 21.20
C GLU A 655 3.59 -21.98 22.29
N TYR A 656 4.66 -22.62 22.78
CA TYR A 656 5.60 -22.00 23.71
C TYR A 656 6.33 -20.80 23.10
N GLU A 657 6.86 -20.93 21.88
CA GLU A 657 7.53 -19.83 21.17
C GLU A 657 6.55 -18.68 20.88
N HIS A 658 5.31 -19.00 20.50
CA HIS A 658 4.25 -18.02 20.31
C HIS A 658 3.91 -17.27 21.61
N ALA A 659 3.86 -17.95 22.76
CA ALA A 659 3.66 -17.29 24.06
C ALA A 659 4.83 -16.34 24.41
N CYS A 660 6.06 -16.73 24.10
CA CYS A 660 7.25 -15.90 24.28
C CYS A 660 7.24 -14.68 23.36
N LEU A 661 6.88 -14.84 22.09
CA LEU A 661 6.68 -13.75 21.13
C LEU A 661 5.69 -12.71 21.67
N ASN A 662 4.53 -13.15 22.15
CA ASN A 662 3.50 -12.28 22.71
C ASN A 662 3.97 -11.54 23.99
N LEU A 663 4.81 -12.18 24.81
CA LEU A 663 5.43 -11.51 25.95
C LEU A 663 6.41 -10.43 25.47
N ALA A 664 7.29 -10.74 24.51
CA ALA A 664 8.28 -9.81 23.99
C ALA A 664 7.62 -8.60 23.29
N LEU A 665 6.58 -8.82 22.48
CA LEU A 665 5.78 -7.76 21.85
C LEU A 665 5.16 -6.82 22.89
N ARG A 666 4.56 -7.36 23.95
CA ARG A 666 4.00 -6.55 25.05
C ARG A 666 5.08 -5.73 25.76
N LYS A 667 6.23 -6.32 26.05
CA LYS A 667 7.35 -5.62 26.69
C LYS A 667 7.92 -4.51 25.80
N LEU A 668 8.06 -4.77 24.50
CA LEU A 668 8.52 -3.77 23.55
C LEU A 668 7.55 -2.58 23.46
N SER A 669 6.25 -2.87 23.33
CA SER A 669 5.19 -1.84 23.31
C SER A 669 5.22 -0.96 24.56
N GLN A 670 5.39 -1.55 25.75
CA GLN A 670 5.51 -0.81 27.01
C GLN A 670 6.73 0.10 27.02
N GLU A 671 7.88 -0.38 26.54
CA GLU A 671 9.12 0.40 26.51
C GLU A 671 9.06 1.54 25.50
N THR A 672 8.41 1.33 24.35
CA THR A 672 8.17 2.37 23.36
C THR A 672 7.21 3.46 23.88
N SER A 673 6.17 3.07 24.63
CA SER A 673 5.16 4.02 25.13
C SER A 673 5.67 4.95 26.23
N ARG A 674 6.72 4.56 26.98
CA ARG A 674 7.28 5.35 28.11
C ARG A 674 7.86 6.71 27.70
N ARG A 675 8.10 6.94 26.41
CA ARG A 675 8.76 8.14 25.88
C ARG A 675 7.83 9.03 25.04
N GLN A 676 6.53 8.74 25.01
CA GLN A 676 5.60 9.47 24.14
C GLN A 676 5.39 10.92 24.60
N THR A 677 5.48 11.84 23.65
CA THR A 677 4.88 13.18 23.73
C THR A 677 3.58 13.19 22.92
N PRO A 678 2.48 13.78 23.43
CA PRO A 678 1.18 13.68 22.79
C PRO A 678 1.06 14.64 21.59
N SER A 679 1.34 14.19 20.36
CA SER A 679 0.70 14.72 19.14
C SER A 679 0.99 13.87 17.88
N ARG A 680 -0.01 13.78 16.99
CA ARG A 680 -0.03 13.06 15.68
C ARG A 680 0.34 11.57 15.77
N ILE A 681 0.13 10.81 14.69
CA ILE A 681 0.55 9.40 14.62
C ILE A 681 2.06 9.39 14.85
N ASP A 682 2.44 9.07 16.07
CA ASP A 682 3.82 9.03 16.49
C ASP A 682 4.50 7.88 15.74
N PHE A 683 5.73 8.11 15.27
CA PHE A 683 6.57 7.12 14.61
C PHE A 683 6.59 5.80 15.40
N ASP A 684 6.58 5.92 16.72
CA ASP A 684 6.55 4.84 17.68
C ASP A 684 5.25 4.01 17.66
N SER A 685 4.08 4.64 17.50
CA SER A 685 2.83 3.91 17.31
C SER A 685 2.81 3.23 15.94
N ARG A 686 3.28 3.93 14.91
CA ARG A 686 3.18 3.42 13.54
C ARG A 686 4.12 2.25 13.27
N LYS A 687 5.37 2.33 13.72
CA LYS A 687 6.34 1.21 13.59
C LYS A 687 5.82 -0.07 14.26
N PHE A 688 5.08 0.06 15.35
CA PHE A 688 4.51 -1.08 16.05
C PHE A 688 3.31 -1.71 15.31
N SER A 689 2.49 -0.90 14.64
CA SER A 689 1.46 -1.41 13.71
C SER A 689 2.08 -2.22 12.56
N ILE A 690 3.20 -1.75 12.00
CA ILE A 690 3.94 -2.49 10.95
C ILE A 690 4.57 -3.77 11.49
N LEU A 691 5.17 -3.74 12.68
CA LEU A 691 5.69 -4.95 13.33
C LEU A 691 4.61 -5.99 13.57
N ARG A 692 3.42 -5.57 14.05
CA ARG A 692 2.28 -6.47 14.25
C ARG A 692 1.79 -7.06 12.93
N LEU A 693 1.71 -6.26 11.87
CA LEU A 693 1.39 -6.75 10.53
C LEU A 693 2.38 -7.83 10.09
N PHE A 694 3.68 -7.61 10.28
CA PHE A 694 4.70 -8.63 9.96
C PHE A 694 4.49 -9.91 10.78
N CYS A 695 4.19 -9.81 12.08
CA CYS A 695 3.89 -10.96 12.93
C CYS A 695 2.64 -11.72 12.46
N ASP A 696 1.57 -11.01 12.09
CA ASP A 696 0.33 -11.60 11.57
C ASP A 696 0.56 -12.34 10.25
N VAL A 697 1.38 -11.78 9.35
CA VAL A 697 1.77 -12.45 8.10
C VAL A 697 2.54 -13.74 8.40
N THR A 698 3.45 -13.68 9.37
CA THR A 698 4.24 -14.83 9.80
C THR A 698 3.36 -15.94 10.39
N ASP A 699 2.46 -15.59 11.32
CA ASP A 699 1.48 -16.51 11.92
C ASP A 699 0.55 -17.12 10.86
N LEU A 700 0.14 -16.35 9.84
CA LEU A 700 -0.64 -16.87 8.74
C LEU A 700 0.12 -17.94 7.94
N TYR A 701 1.40 -17.73 7.62
CA TYR A 701 2.22 -18.74 6.95
C TYR A 701 2.30 -20.02 7.80
N ASP A 702 2.54 -19.90 9.09
CA ASP A 702 2.64 -21.03 10.02
C ASP A 702 1.34 -21.85 10.03
N GLN A 703 0.19 -21.19 10.09
CA GLN A 703 -1.12 -21.85 10.01
C GLN A 703 -1.35 -22.53 8.66
N LEU A 704 -0.94 -21.88 7.56
CA LEU A 704 -1.08 -22.44 6.23
C LEU A 704 -0.20 -23.69 6.03
N TYR A 705 1.06 -23.68 6.50
CA TYR A 705 1.95 -24.84 6.42
C TYR A 705 1.40 -26.07 7.14
N VAL A 706 0.72 -25.87 8.28
CA VAL A 706 0.06 -26.95 9.02
C VAL A 706 -1.13 -27.52 8.24
N ILE A 707 -1.90 -26.67 7.57
CA ILE A 707 -3.08 -27.09 6.79
C ILE A 707 -2.66 -27.77 5.48
N ARG A 708 -1.64 -27.23 4.82
CA ARG A 708 -1.18 -27.68 3.51
C ARG A 708 0.31 -27.35 3.35
N ASP A 709 1.08 -28.35 2.95
CA ASP A 709 2.47 -28.12 2.55
C ASP A 709 2.53 -27.16 1.34
N LEU A 710 3.21 -26.02 1.54
CA LEU A 710 3.36 -24.96 0.55
C LEU A 710 4.72 -24.96 -0.15
N SER A 711 5.68 -25.81 0.25
CA SER A 711 7.02 -25.82 -0.39
C SER A 711 7.03 -26.62 -1.70
N THR A 712 8.00 -26.30 -2.56
CA THR A 712 8.19 -26.97 -3.85
C THR A 712 8.92 -28.30 -3.64
N ALA A 713 8.32 -29.41 -4.07
CA ALA A 713 9.01 -30.71 -4.10
C ALA A 713 10.01 -30.78 -5.27
N ILE A 714 11.24 -31.23 -5.01
CA ILE A 714 12.30 -31.36 -6.02
C ILE A 714 12.28 -32.78 -6.63
N ARG A 715 12.26 -32.90 -7.97
CA ARG A 715 12.44 -34.20 -8.62
C ARG A 715 13.91 -34.60 -8.61
N VAL A 716 14.25 -35.66 -7.87
CA VAL A 716 15.55 -36.32 -7.97
C VAL A 716 15.63 -37.05 -9.32
N LYS A 717 16.58 -36.66 -10.18
CA LYS A 717 16.94 -37.46 -11.36
C LYS A 717 17.66 -38.73 -10.90
N GLY A 718 16.92 -39.84 -10.84
CA GLY A 718 17.53 -41.17 -10.72
C GLY A 718 16.79 -42.14 -9.80
N SER A 719 15.72 -42.73 -10.29
CA SER A 719 15.36 -44.12 -9.97
C SER A 719 14.67 -44.70 -11.19
N SER A 720 15.47 -45.31 -12.06
CA SER A 720 14.99 -46.25 -13.08
C SER A 720 14.34 -47.47 -12.44
#